data_AF-K0K4T1-F1
#
_entry.id   AF-K0K4T1-F1
#
_cell.length_a   1.000
_cell.length_b   1.000
_cell.length_c   1.000
_cell.angle_alpha   90.00
_cell.angle_beta   90.00
_cell.angle_gamma   90.00
#
_symmetry.space_group_name_H-M   'P 1'
#
loop_
_entity.id
_entity.type
_entity.pdbx_description
1 polymer ?
#
loop_
_entity_poly.entity_id
_entity_poly.type
_entity_poly.pdbx_seq_one_letter_code
_entity_poly.pdbx_strand_id
1 'polypeptide(L)'
;MVLLNLGQPAPGPGQDSPGVSTPKTAWVFPGQGAQRRGMGGELFDRFPEHRATADRVLGLPVARLCQEDPDNLLRDTRYAQPALFVVNALSYLAVRDEGPPDFLAGHSLGEYNALFAAGCLDFETALTLVCRRGEVMSRASGGGMVAVVGVRPDRLRGLLAEAGVDDVDVANDNSATQVVLSGPPDSLAAATAAVRAAKAGRCVPLAVTAAFHSRYMRAAAREFEEVLAGVRFAPPEVPVFSNVTARPHDPALIGDLLALQVRSPVRWRETMDGLAAAGVRSVRELGPGRVLTDLWRPVAEALPAPPGPETLGDAAFRADYGVRWAYLSGSMFRGIASVALVRRMGEAGLLGFFGAGGLAHDEVERALDELTAAPGPGRFGMNLLAMPDNPALERRLADLYVRADVRHVEAAGFTGVTAPLVRFRFAGAHTTPDGTPVAVRNLLAKVSRPEVAEAFLAPPPPALLDDLVRSGALTREEAHAARRLPVAGDLCAEADSAGHTDARPALTVVPDLVLLRDRAMVGHGYAKRVRVGAAGGLGTPTAVAAAFVLGADFVVTGSVNQATPEAATSDLVKDLLAEAGVQDTAYAPAGDMFETGARVQVLRRGTMFAARANQLFQLYQRHGCWDEIPQRIRDSVERTTFRRTFAEVWRDTEQHYRDTGRAELVETADPRRRTALAFRWYFAHTSAAALRGDPGDRASFQVHTGPAIGAFNRLVHGTELADWRARHVDRVAGLLMRGAADVLAQEGQRRNGSAGRAAPGSAAPKLPRGAVTSNEQSPAGPRR
;
A
#
# COMPACT_ATOMS: atom_id res chain seq x y z
N MET A 1 -18.95 -10.90 52.50
CA MET A 1 -20.16 -11.42 51.84
C MET A 1 -21.21 -10.31 51.79
N VAL A 2 -21.17 -9.46 50.76
CA VAL A 2 -22.28 -8.62 50.28
C VAL A 2 -22.03 -8.42 48.78
N LEU A 3 -22.99 -8.82 47.97
CA LEU A 3 -23.02 -8.65 46.51
C LEU A 3 -23.22 -7.17 46.15
N LEU A 4 -22.47 -6.67 45.17
CA LEU A 4 -22.85 -5.49 44.40
C LEU A 4 -22.84 -5.79 42.90
N ASN A 5 -24.03 -5.60 42.36
CA ASN A 5 -24.52 -5.63 40.99
C ASN A 5 -23.56 -4.93 40.00
N LEU A 6 -23.00 -5.68 39.04
CA LEU A 6 -22.28 -5.11 37.89
C LEU A 6 -23.30 -4.85 36.78
N GLY A 7 -23.65 -3.56 36.61
CA GLY A 7 -24.43 -3.07 35.49
C GLY A 7 -23.74 -3.37 34.15
N GLN A 8 -24.56 -3.60 33.12
CA GLN A 8 -24.10 -3.86 31.76
C GLN A 8 -23.24 -2.71 31.23
N PRO A 9 -22.17 -2.99 30.47
CA PRO A 9 -21.41 -1.95 29.80
C PRO A 9 -22.25 -1.34 28.67
N ALA A 10 -22.30 -0.01 28.64
CA ALA A 10 -22.87 0.76 27.53
C ALA A 10 -22.18 0.42 26.19
N PRO A 11 -22.88 0.51 25.05
CA PRO A 11 -22.28 0.28 23.75
C PRO A 11 -21.22 1.36 23.49
N GLY A 12 -19.97 0.93 23.29
CA GLY A 12 -18.87 1.82 22.93
C GLY A 12 -19.04 2.42 21.53
N PRO A 13 -18.41 3.57 21.25
CA PRO A 13 -18.40 4.19 19.93
C PRO A 13 -17.80 3.23 18.89
N GLY A 14 -18.40 3.24 17.70
CA GLY A 14 -18.18 2.28 16.61
C GLY A 14 -16.72 2.00 16.27
N GLN A 15 -16.49 0.74 15.93
CA GLN A 15 -15.23 0.23 15.40
C GLN A 15 -14.94 0.82 14.02
N ASP A 16 -14.11 1.85 13.96
CA ASP A 16 -13.39 2.17 12.72
C ASP A 16 -12.25 1.16 12.56
N SER A 17 -12.54 0.06 11.88
CA SER A 17 -11.50 -0.71 11.21
C SER A 17 -10.74 0.26 10.29
N PRO A 18 -9.39 0.19 10.15
CA PRO A 18 -8.67 0.97 9.15
C PRO A 18 -9.04 0.41 7.76
N GLY A 19 -10.22 0.77 7.29
CA GLY A 19 -10.71 0.51 5.95
C GLY A 19 -9.85 1.28 4.98
N VAL A 20 -9.49 0.63 3.88
CA VAL A 20 -8.96 1.26 2.67
C VAL A 20 -9.89 2.44 2.34
N SER A 21 -9.46 3.69 2.58
CA SER A 21 -10.29 4.84 2.22
C SER A 21 -10.37 4.90 0.71
N THR A 22 -11.55 4.66 0.18
CA THR A 22 -11.84 4.78 -1.24
C THR A 22 -11.50 6.21 -1.71
N PRO A 23 -11.01 6.38 -2.96
CA PRO A 23 -10.79 7.71 -3.52
C PRO A 23 -12.05 8.56 -3.37
N LYS A 24 -11.91 9.83 -2.99
CA LYS A 24 -13.07 10.71 -2.84
C LYS A 24 -13.78 10.90 -4.17
N THR A 25 -15.10 11.01 -4.10
CA THR A 25 -15.98 11.14 -5.25
C THR A 25 -16.75 12.45 -5.19
N ALA A 26 -17.11 13.00 -6.34
CA ALA A 26 -18.07 14.09 -6.43
C ALA A 26 -19.21 13.74 -7.38
N TRP A 27 -20.43 14.14 -7.05
CA TRP A 27 -21.53 14.10 -8.00
C TRP A 27 -21.78 15.49 -8.57
N VAL A 28 -21.91 15.55 -9.90
CA VAL A 28 -21.99 16.82 -10.63
C VAL A 28 -23.26 16.91 -11.46
N PHE A 29 -23.89 18.09 -11.50
CA PHE A 29 -25.17 18.30 -12.19
C PHE A 29 -25.03 19.25 -13.38
N PRO A 30 -25.43 18.85 -14.60
CA PRO A 30 -25.31 19.69 -15.78
C PRO A 30 -26.30 20.85 -15.78
N GLY A 31 -25.88 21.97 -16.37
CA GLY A 31 -26.71 23.17 -16.56
C GLY A 31 -27.36 23.25 -17.93
N GLN A 32 -28.05 24.38 -18.18
CA GLN A 32 -28.66 24.69 -19.47
C GLN A 32 -27.63 24.56 -20.61
N GLY A 33 -28.03 23.88 -21.68
CA GLY A 33 -27.19 23.38 -22.77
C GLY A 33 -27.15 21.85 -22.85
N ALA A 34 -27.46 21.16 -21.74
CA ALA A 34 -27.54 19.70 -21.69
C ALA A 34 -28.91 19.12 -22.05
N GLN A 35 -29.96 19.96 -22.04
CA GLN A 35 -31.31 19.53 -22.38
C GLN A 35 -31.39 19.06 -23.84
N ARG A 36 -32.15 17.98 -24.07
CA ARG A 36 -32.42 17.43 -25.40
C ARG A 36 -33.74 16.68 -25.38
N ARG A 37 -34.41 16.65 -26.52
CA ARG A 37 -35.56 15.77 -26.75
C ARG A 37 -35.17 14.32 -26.42
N GLY A 38 -36.04 13.62 -25.70
CA GLY A 38 -35.83 12.25 -25.24
C GLY A 38 -35.09 12.12 -23.90
N MET A 39 -34.83 13.23 -23.21
CA MET A 39 -34.24 13.18 -21.87
C MET A 39 -35.24 12.70 -20.81
N GLY A 40 -34.74 12.21 -19.68
CA GLY A 40 -35.55 11.69 -18.58
C GLY A 40 -35.94 10.22 -18.72
N GLY A 41 -36.17 9.71 -19.94
CA GLY A 41 -36.41 8.27 -20.18
C GLY A 41 -37.41 7.65 -19.19
N GLU A 42 -37.04 6.52 -18.60
CA GLU A 42 -37.83 5.79 -17.59
C GLU A 42 -37.93 6.49 -16.22
N LEU A 43 -37.19 7.57 -15.98
CA LEU A 43 -37.18 8.25 -14.67
C LEU A 43 -38.57 8.79 -14.31
N PHE A 44 -39.34 9.25 -15.28
CA PHE A 44 -40.69 9.77 -15.05
C PHE A 44 -41.67 8.68 -14.59
N ASP A 45 -41.47 7.44 -15.02
CA ASP A 45 -42.29 6.30 -14.62
C ASP A 45 -41.85 5.74 -13.26
N ARG A 46 -40.54 5.83 -12.95
CA ARG A 46 -39.97 5.44 -11.65
C ARG A 46 -40.37 6.39 -10.51
N PHE A 47 -40.61 7.67 -10.81
CA PHE A 47 -40.88 8.71 -9.81
C PHE A 47 -42.19 9.48 -10.09
N PRO A 48 -43.36 8.80 -10.05
CA PRO A 48 -44.63 9.38 -10.45
C PRO A 48 -45.08 10.56 -9.57
N GLU A 49 -44.78 10.54 -8.28
CA GLU A 49 -45.14 11.64 -7.35
C GLU A 49 -44.35 12.93 -7.65
N HIS A 50 -43.05 12.81 -7.91
CA HIS A 50 -42.20 13.94 -8.28
C HIS A 50 -42.57 14.50 -9.65
N ARG A 51 -42.91 13.61 -10.60
CA ARG A 51 -43.50 14.00 -11.89
C ARG A 51 -44.80 14.78 -11.69
N ALA A 52 -45.73 14.29 -10.88
CA ALA A 52 -47.01 14.97 -10.65
C ALA A 52 -46.84 16.35 -10.00
N THR A 53 -45.91 16.49 -9.06
CA THR A 53 -45.53 17.78 -8.49
C THR A 53 -44.91 18.69 -9.56
N ALA A 54 -44.02 18.18 -10.40
CA ALA A 54 -43.46 18.95 -11.49
C ALA A 54 -44.53 19.42 -12.50
N ASP A 55 -45.46 18.55 -12.89
CA ASP A 55 -46.56 18.90 -13.79
C ASP A 55 -47.43 20.03 -13.21
N ARG A 56 -47.70 19.99 -11.90
CA ARG A 56 -48.45 21.03 -11.18
C ARG A 56 -47.69 22.36 -11.13
N VAL A 57 -46.39 22.34 -10.81
CA VAL A 57 -45.57 23.55 -10.69
C VAL A 57 -45.33 24.20 -12.06
N LEU A 58 -45.08 23.40 -13.10
CA LEU A 58 -44.84 23.91 -14.46
C LEU A 58 -46.14 24.28 -15.19
N GLY A 59 -47.29 23.75 -14.75
CA GLY A 59 -48.58 23.93 -15.43
C GLY A 59 -48.67 23.16 -16.77
N LEU A 60 -47.79 22.19 -17.01
CA LEU A 60 -47.76 21.37 -18.22
C LEU A 60 -47.12 20.00 -17.95
N PRO A 61 -47.38 18.97 -18.77
CA PRO A 61 -46.79 17.64 -18.58
C PRO A 61 -45.27 17.62 -18.85
N VAL A 62 -44.45 17.59 -17.80
CA VAL A 62 -42.98 17.67 -17.87
C VAL A 62 -42.39 16.48 -18.63
N ALA A 63 -42.98 15.29 -18.50
CA ALA A 63 -42.54 14.10 -19.23
C ALA A 63 -42.68 14.31 -20.74
N ARG A 64 -43.81 14.87 -21.19
CA ARG A 64 -44.06 15.17 -22.61
C ARG A 64 -43.11 16.25 -23.12
N LEU A 65 -42.87 17.30 -22.33
CA LEU A 65 -41.89 18.34 -22.65
C LEU A 65 -40.48 17.76 -22.85
N CYS A 66 -40.03 16.88 -21.95
CA CYS A 66 -38.68 16.30 -22.00
C CYS A 66 -38.51 15.22 -23.09
N GLN A 67 -39.51 14.35 -23.27
CA GLN A 67 -39.41 13.18 -24.15
C GLN A 67 -39.79 13.51 -25.60
N GLU A 68 -40.85 14.30 -25.80
CA GLU A 68 -41.41 14.58 -27.13
C GLU A 68 -41.03 15.97 -27.65
N ASP A 69 -41.02 16.98 -26.77
CA ASP A 69 -40.80 18.40 -27.09
C ASP A 69 -41.54 18.88 -28.37
N PRO A 70 -42.87 18.65 -28.47
CA PRO A 70 -43.60 18.84 -29.73
C PRO A 70 -43.60 20.30 -30.22
N ASP A 71 -43.56 21.24 -29.27
CA ASP A 71 -43.62 22.69 -29.52
C ASP A 71 -42.21 23.34 -29.46
N ASN A 72 -41.14 22.53 -29.37
CA ASN A 72 -39.75 22.99 -29.32
C ASN A 72 -39.47 23.97 -28.16
N LEU A 73 -40.16 23.76 -27.04
CA LEU A 73 -40.12 24.63 -25.85
C LEU A 73 -38.81 24.48 -25.08
N LEU A 74 -38.07 23.37 -25.25
CA LEU A 74 -36.74 23.19 -24.62
C LEU A 74 -35.68 24.20 -25.11
N ARG A 75 -35.99 25.02 -26.13
CA ARG A 75 -35.16 26.18 -26.53
C ARG A 75 -35.41 27.43 -25.72
N ASP A 76 -36.58 27.54 -25.10
CA ASP A 76 -36.94 28.67 -24.26
C ASP A 76 -36.50 28.41 -22.82
N THR A 77 -35.68 29.32 -22.30
CA THR A 77 -35.12 29.26 -20.94
C THR A 77 -36.17 29.02 -19.86
N ARG A 78 -37.41 29.52 -20.04
CA ARG A 78 -38.52 29.33 -19.10
C ARG A 78 -38.90 27.87 -18.90
N TYR A 79 -38.78 27.06 -19.94
CA TYR A 79 -39.12 25.63 -19.92
C TYR A 79 -37.88 24.76 -19.83
N ALA A 80 -36.77 25.18 -20.46
CA ALA A 80 -35.51 24.44 -20.46
C ALA A 80 -34.94 24.25 -19.04
N GLN A 81 -34.95 25.30 -18.21
CA GLN A 81 -34.38 25.21 -16.86
C GLN A 81 -35.21 24.28 -15.95
N PRO A 82 -36.54 24.44 -15.81
CA PRO A 82 -37.32 23.54 -14.98
C PRO A 82 -37.28 22.09 -15.48
N ALA A 83 -37.39 21.87 -16.79
CA ALA A 83 -37.30 20.53 -17.38
C ALA A 83 -35.97 19.84 -17.05
N LEU A 84 -34.85 20.56 -17.19
CA LEU A 84 -33.54 20.02 -16.89
C LEU A 84 -33.34 19.77 -15.39
N PHE A 85 -33.80 20.69 -14.53
CA PHE A 85 -33.76 20.49 -13.08
C PHE A 85 -34.49 19.20 -12.68
N VAL A 86 -35.69 18.97 -13.21
CA VAL A 86 -36.47 17.77 -12.90
C VAL A 86 -35.69 16.52 -13.29
N VAL A 87 -35.17 16.45 -14.52
CA VAL A 87 -34.41 15.27 -14.98
C VAL A 87 -33.16 15.03 -14.13
N ASN A 88 -32.41 16.08 -13.78
CA ASN A 88 -31.24 15.99 -12.91
C ASN A 88 -31.62 15.50 -11.50
N ALA A 89 -32.69 16.02 -10.92
CA ALA A 89 -33.19 15.64 -9.60
C ALA A 89 -33.65 14.18 -9.58
N LEU A 90 -34.40 13.73 -10.59
CA LEU A 90 -34.81 12.33 -10.71
C LEU A 90 -33.60 11.40 -10.91
N SER A 91 -32.57 11.86 -11.64
CA SER A 91 -31.31 11.11 -11.81
C SER A 91 -30.57 10.93 -10.47
N TYR A 92 -30.59 11.93 -9.59
CA TYR A 92 -30.08 11.81 -8.23
C TYR A 92 -30.92 10.86 -7.37
N LEU A 93 -32.25 10.99 -7.39
CA LEU A 93 -33.14 10.11 -6.63
C LEU A 93 -32.97 8.64 -7.03
N ALA A 94 -32.63 8.36 -8.29
CA ALA A 94 -32.36 7.02 -8.78
C ALA A 94 -31.12 6.35 -8.18
N VAL A 95 -30.21 7.12 -7.58
CA VAL A 95 -28.88 6.67 -7.12
C VAL A 95 -28.59 7.02 -5.66
N ARG A 96 -29.47 7.77 -4.98
CA ARG A 96 -29.23 8.28 -3.62
C ARG A 96 -28.98 7.18 -2.59
N ASP A 97 -29.59 6.01 -2.79
CA ASP A 97 -29.50 4.88 -1.87
C ASP A 97 -28.16 4.11 -2.03
N GLU A 98 -27.33 4.47 -3.01
CA GLU A 98 -25.97 3.95 -3.19
C GLU A 98 -24.95 4.54 -2.19
N GLY A 99 -25.35 5.57 -1.43
CA GLY A 99 -24.51 6.31 -0.46
C GLY A 99 -24.10 7.70 -0.97
N PRO A 100 -23.82 8.66 -0.07
CA PRO A 100 -23.52 10.04 -0.45
C PRO A 100 -22.10 10.19 -1.04
N PRO A 101 -21.88 11.12 -1.99
CA PRO A 101 -20.53 11.50 -2.41
C PRO A 101 -19.84 12.35 -1.34
N ASP A 102 -18.53 12.55 -1.47
CA ASP A 102 -17.77 13.47 -0.60
C ASP A 102 -18.09 14.94 -0.89
N PHE A 103 -18.44 15.26 -2.14
CA PHE A 103 -18.72 16.61 -2.61
C PHE A 103 -19.83 16.64 -3.66
N LEU A 104 -20.52 17.77 -3.74
CA LEU A 104 -21.51 18.08 -4.76
C LEU A 104 -21.11 19.36 -5.50
N ALA A 105 -21.38 19.42 -6.81
CA ALA A 105 -21.24 20.63 -7.59
C ALA A 105 -22.25 20.64 -8.74
N GLY A 106 -22.62 21.79 -9.24
CA GLY A 106 -23.49 21.85 -10.41
C GLY A 106 -23.21 23.08 -11.24
N HIS A 107 -23.30 22.93 -12.56
CA HIS A 107 -22.95 23.99 -13.51
C HIS A 107 -24.16 24.88 -13.76
N SER A 108 -24.07 26.17 -13.43
CA SER A 108 -25.16 27.15 -13.53
C SER A 108 -26.43 26.65 -12.82
N LEU A 109 -27.47 26.30 -13.58
CA LEU A 109 -28.69 25.68 -13.08
C LEU A 109 -28.44 24.43 -12.23
N GLY A 110 -27.42 23.63 -12.58
CA GLY A 110 -27.11 22.42 -11.82
C GLY A 110 -26.77 22.69 -10.36
N GLU A 111 -26.36 23.91 -9.99
CA GLU A 111 -26.09 24.28 -8.59
C GLU A 111 -27.33 24.11 -7.71
N TYR A 112 -28.53 24.31 -8.26
CA TYR A 112 -29.80 24.08 -7.57
C TYR A 112 -30.06 22.59 -7.33
N ASN A 113 -29.69 21.74 -8.28
CA ASN A 113 -29.74 20.29 -8.09
C ASN A 113 -28.74 19.82 -7.04
N ALA A 114 -27.55 20.41 -7.00
CA ALA A 114 -26.55 20.11 -5.98
C ALA A 114 -27.04 20.51 -4.57
N LEU A 115 -27.68 21.67 -4.43
CA LEU A 115 -28.28 22.12 -3.16
C LEU A 115 -29.47 21.23 -2.74
N PHE A 116 -30.33 20.82 -3.68
CA PHE A 116 -31.38 19.84 -3.43
C PHE A 116 -30.80 18.49 -2.95
N ALA A 117 -29.78 17.97 -3.64
CA ALA A 117 -29.12 16.72 -3.29
C ALA A 117 -28.38 16.78 -1.94
N ALA A 118 -27.98 17.97 -1.50
CA ALA A 118 -27.36 18.22 -0.20
C ALA A 118 -28.36 18.45 0.94
N GLY A 119 -29.67 18.36 0.67
CA GLY A 119 -30.72 18.58 1.66
C GLY A 119 -31.00 20.06 1.98
N CYS A 120 -30.45 21.01 1.23
CA CYS A 120 -30.67 22.43 1.49
C CYS A 120 -32.09 22.90 1.18
N LEU A 121 -32.78 22.21 0.26
CA LEU A 121 -34.12 22.51 -0.23
C LEU A 121 -34.88 21.21 -0.50
N ASP A 122 -36.20 21.23 -0.34
CA ASP A 122 -37.06 20.16 -0.90
C ASP A 122 -37.26 20.32 -2.42
N PHE A 123 -37.81 19.28 -3.05
CA PHE A 123 -37.97 19.21 -4.51
C PHE A 123 -38.89 20.31 -5.06
N GLU A 124 -40.03 20.57 -4.41
CA GLU A 124 -41.04 21.53 -4.88
C GLU A 124 -40.54 22.97 -4.76
N THR A 125 -39.89 23.30 -3.64
CA THR A 125 -39.26 24.61 -3.41
C THR A 125 -38.14 24.86 -4.40
N ALA A 126 -37.24 23.89 -4.59
CA ALA A 126 -36.14 24.01 -5.54
C ALA A 126 -36.65 24.15 -6.99
N LEU A 127 -37.67 23.37 -7.39
CA LEU A 127 -38.28 23.49 -8.71
C LEU A 127 -38.96 24.84 -8.91
N THR A 128 -39.71 25.32 -7.91
CA THR A 128 -40.36 26.64 -7.97
C THR A 128 -39.33 27.75 -8.13
N LEU A 129 -38.22 27.70 -7.38
CA LEU A 129 -37.11 28.64 -7.54
C LEU A 129 -36.52 28.61 -8.96
N VAL A 130 -36.33 27.41 -9.51
CA VAL A 130 -35.82 27.25 -10.89
C VAL A 130 -36.80 27.79 -11.93
N CYS A 131 -38.11 27.60 -11.76
CA CYS A 131 -39.13 28.21 -12.61
C CYS A 131 -39.01 29.73 -12.59
N ARG A 132 -38.94 30.34 -11.40
CA ARG A 132 -38.79 31.80 -11.26
C ARG A 132 -37.48 32.30 -11.85
N ARG A 133 -36.37 31.56 -11.65
CA ARG A 133 -35.09 31.88 -12.27
C ARG A 133 -35.18 31.88 -13.79
N GLY A 134 -35.76 30.83 -14.37
CA GLY A 134 -35.97 30.69 -15.82
C GLY A 134 -36.82 31.83 -16.38
N GLU A 135 -37.91 32.16 -15.72
CA GLU A 135 -38.78 33.29 -16.06
C GLU A 135 -38.03 34.61 -16.08
N VAL A 136 -37.39 34.96 -14.97
CA VAL A 136 -36.72 36.27 -14.80
C VAL A 136 -35.54 36.40 -15.77
N MET A 137 -34.76 35.33 -15.97
CA MET A 137 -33.67 35.33 -16.95
C MET A 137 -34.18 35.43 -18.40
N SER A 138 -35.30 34.79 -18.73
CA SER A 138 -35.86 34.79 -20.10
C SER A 138 -36.36 36.15 -20.58
N ARG A 139 -36.68 37.06 -19.65
CA ARG A 139 -37.16 38.42 -19.98
C ARG A 139 -36.04 39.31 -20.51
N ALA A 140 -34.79 38.96 -20.26
CA ALA A 140 -33.67 39.67 -20.85
C ALA A 140 -33.55 39.34 -22.35
N SER A 141 -33.32 40.37 -23.17
CA SER A 141 -33.22 40.25 -24.62
C SER A 141 -32.12 41.15 -25.18
N GLY A 142 -31.78 40.99 -26.46
CA GLY A 142 -30.81 41.85 -27.14
C GLY A 142 -29.34 41.51 -26.85
N GLY A 143 -29.08 40.32 -26.31
CA GLY A 143 -27.74 39.78 -26.10
C GLY A 143 -27.56 38.44 -26.77
N GLY A 144 -26.40 37.81 -26.54
CA GLY A 144 -26.14 36.44 -26.96
C GLY A 144 -24.99 35.84 -26.17
N MET A 145 -24.63 34.62 -26.53
CA MET A 145 -23.47 33.93 -25.95
C MET A 145 -22.70 33.14 -27.02
N VAL A 146 -21.38 33.09 -26.90
CA VAL A 146 -20.48 32.37 -27.81
C VAL A 146 -19.50 31.54 -27.01
N ALA A 147 -19.48 30.23 -27.22
CA ALA A 147 -18.44 29.35 -26.69
C ALA A 147 -17.16 29.49 -27.52
N VAL A 148 -16.06 29.82 -26.86
CA VAL A 148 -14.71 29.89 -27.43
C VAL A 148 -13.93 28.67 -26.97
N VAL A 149 -13.54 27.81 -27.92
CA VAL A 149 -12.90 26.52 -27.69
C VAL A 149 -11.51 26.50 -28.31
N GLY A 150 -10.51 26.03 -27.56
CA GLY A 150 -9.11 25.93 -27.97
C GLY A 150 -8.24 27.14 -27.59
N VAL A 151 -8.80 28.15 -26.90
CA VAL A 151 -8.08 29.39 -26.53
C VAL A 151 -7.94 29.47 -25.01
N ARG A 152 -6.73 29.77 -24.53
CA ARG A 152 -6.49 30.04 -23.10
C ARG A 152 -7.14 31.37 -22.68
N PRO A 153 -7.72 31.49 -21.47
CA PRO A 153 -8.37 32.71 -20.99
C PRO A 153 -7.51 33.98 -21.12
N ASP A 154 -6.22 33.91 -20.75
CA ASP A 154 -5.32 35.07 -20.83
C ASP A 154 -5.08 35.52 -22.27
N ARG A 155 -4.97 34.57 -23.20
CA ARG A 155 -4.83 34.88 -24.64
C ARG A 155 -6.12 35.46 -25.20
N LEU A 156 -7.27 34.96 -24.78
CA LEU A 156 -8.56 35.50 -25.21
C LEU A 156 -8.73 36.95 -24.74
N ARG A 157 -8.38 37.26 -23.48
CA ARG A 157 -8.42 38.65 -22.98
C ARG A 157 -7.57 39.59 -23.84
N GLY A 158 -6.37 39.16 -24.25
CA GLY A 158 -5.53 39.92 -25.17
C GLY A 158 -6.19 40.17 -26.53
N LEU A 159 -6.78 39.14 -27.13
CA LEU A 159 -7.48 39.25 -28.42
C LEU A 159 -8.70 40.19 -28.36
N LEU A 160 -9.45 40.17 -27.26
CA LEU A 160 -10.58 41.08 -27.06
C LEU A 160 -10.11 42.52 -26.91
N ALA A 161 -9.05 42.76 -26.15
CA ALA A 161 -8.46 44.10 -25.98
C ALA A 161 -7.90 44.65 -27.30
N GLU A 162 -7.19 43.82 -28.07
CA GLU A 162 -6.68 44.17 -29.41
C GLU A 162 -7.80 44.51 -30.40
N ALA A 163 -8.94 43.83 -30.28
CA ALA A 163 -10.13 44.09 -31.09
C ALA A 163 -11.02 45.23 -30.57
N GLY A 164 -10.64 45.87 -29.45
CA GLY A 164 -11.41 46.95 -28.84
C GLY A 164 -12.76 46.51 -28.27
N VAL A 165 -12.90 45.23 -27.90
CA VAL A 165 -14.14 44.67 -27.34
C VAL A 165 -14.07 44.69 -25.81
N ASP A 166 -14.78 45.61 -25.17
CA ASP A 166 -14.78 45.84 -23.71
C ASP A 166 -16.15 45.64 -23.03
N ASP A 167 -17.18 45.34 -23.82
CA ASP A 167 -18.57 45.17 -23.42
C ASP A 167 -19.04 43.70 -23.47
N VAL A 168 -18.11 42.75 -23.56
CA VAL A 168 -18.39 41.31 -23.40
C VAL A 168 -17.82 40.81 -22.07
N ASP A 169 -18.61 39.99 -21.36
CA ASP A 169 -18.18 39.35 -20.12
C ASP A 169 -17.92 37.86 -20.35
N VAL A 170 -17.03 37.27 -19.54
CA VAL A 170 -16.91 35.81 -19.44
C VAL A 170 -18.08 35.31 -18.61
N ALA A 171 -18.96 34.52 -19.21
CA ALA A 171 -20.13 33.91 -18.58
C ALA A 171 -19.80 32.58 -17.91
N ASN A 172 -18.93 31.79 -18.55
CA ASN A 172 -18.48 30.51 -18.03
C ASN A 172 -16.96 30.37 -18.26
N ASP A 173 -16.21 30.15 -17.19
CA ASP A 173 -14.82 29.68 -17.23
C ASP A 173 -14.84 28.17 -17.07
N ASN A 174 -14.97 27.43 -18.18
CA ASN A 174 -15.27 25.99 -18.16
C ASN A 174 -14.03 25.11 -18.04
N SER A 175 -12.94 25.46 -18.72
CA SER A 175 -11.67 24.73 -18.67
C SER A 175 -10.52 25.62 -19.14
N ALA A 176 -9.29 25.11 -19.08
CA ALA A 176 -8.10 25.83 -19.54
C ALA A 176 -8.15 26.29 -21.01
N THR A 177 -9.05 25.71 -21.82
CA THR A 177 -9.19 26.03 -23.24
C THR A 177 -10.64 26.26 -23.68
N GLN A 178 -11.60 26.31 -22.75
CA GLN A 178 -13.00 26.60 -23.08
C GLN A 178 -13.57 27.65 -22.15
N VAL A 179 -14.02 28.75 -22.73
CA VAL A 179 -14.78 29.81 -22.05
C VAL A 179 -16.00 30.18 -22.86
N VAL A 180 -17.02 30.75 -22.21
CA VAL A 180 -18.21 31.27 -22.90
C VAL A 180 -18.25 32.77 -22.69
N LEU A 181 -18.31 33.52 -23.80
CA LEU A 181 -18.50 34.96 -23.82
C LEU A 181 -19.98 35.30 -23.88
N SER A 182 -20.36 36.42 -23.27
CA SER A 182 -21.74 36.88 -23.16
C SER A 182 -21.78 38.40 -23.28
N GLY A 183 -22.64 38.92 -24.14
CA GLY A 183 -22.70 40.34 -24.44
C GLY A 183 -23.57 40.67 -25.66
N PRO A 184 -23.44 41.90 -26.20
CA PRO A 184 -24.18 42.33 -27.39
C PRO A 184 -23.79 41.52 -28.64
N PRO A 185 -24.73 41.25 -29.58
CA PRO A 185 -24.45 40.46 -30.77
C PRO A 185 -23.29 40.99 -31.63
N ASP A 186 -23.20 42.32 -31.81
CA ASP A 186 -22.16 42.94 -32.62
C ASP A 186 -20.77 42.77 -31.99
N SER A 187 -20.68 42.94 -30.67
CA SER A 187 -19.44 42.75 -29.90
C SER A 187 -19.00 41.28 -29.86
N LEU A 188 -19.94 40.34 -29.80
CA LEU A 188 -19.66 38.91 -29.93
C LEU A 188 -19.20 38.53 -31.34
N ALA A 189 -19.73 39.20 -32.38
CA ALA A 189 -19.27 39.03 -33.76
C ALA A 189 -17.83 39.55 -33.93
N ALA A 190 -17.52 40.72 -33.35
CA ALA A 190 -16.17 41.28 -33.31
C ALA A 190 -15.18 40.35 -32.57
N ALA A 191 -15.57 39.86 -31.39
CA ALA A 191 -14.79 38.87 -30.63
C ALA A 191 -14.53 37.59 -31.45
N THR A 192 -15.56 37.08 -32.15
CA THR A 192 -15.44 35.91 -33.01
C THR A 192 -14.50 36.16 -34.19
N ALA A 193 -14.57 37.34 -34.81
CA ALA A 193 -13.67 37.73 -35.89
C ALA A 193 -12.22 37.80 -35.41
N ALA A 194 -11.96 38.36 -34.23
CA ALA A 194 -10.63 38.45 -33.62
C ALA A 194 -10.02 37.06 -33.38
N VAL A 195 -10.78 36.14 -32.78
CA VAL A 195 -10.33 34.75 -32.54
C VAL A 195 -10.02 34.02 -33.85
N ARG A 196 -10.87 34.20 -34.87
CA ARG A 196 -10.67 33.60 -36.21
C ARG A 196 -9.46 34.18 -36.94
N ALA A 197 -9.29 35.50 -36.92
CA ALA A 197 -8.16 36.18 -37.55
C ALA A 197 -6.83 35.73 -36.96
N ALA A 198 -6.78 35.56 -35.63
CA ALA A 198 -5.61 35.05 -34.93
C ALA A 198 -5.40 33.53 -35.08
N LYS A 199 -6.32 32.81 -35.75
CA LYS A 199 -6.36 31.33 -35.82
C LYS A 199 -6.22 30.67 -34.44
N ALA A 200 -6.74 31.33 -33.40
CA ALA A 200 -6.49 30.93 -32.02
C ALA A 200 -7.38 29.78 -31.55
N GLY A 201 -8.60 29.66 -32.11
CA GLY A 201 -9.56 28.62 -31.72
C GLY A 201 -10.87 28.68 -32.50
N ARG A 202 -11.87 27.96 -32.01
CA ARG A 202 -13.22 27.87 -32.61
C ARG A 202 -14.22 28.66 -31.78
N CYS A 203 -15.12 29.36 -32.45
CA CYS A 203 -16.24 30.08 -31.84
C CYS A 203 -17.55 29.43 -32.25
N VAL A 204 -18.37 29.05 -31.28
CA VAL A 204 -19.67 28.40 -31.48
C VAL A 204 -20.76 29.26 -30.82
N PRO A 205 -21.64 29.90 -31.61
CA PRO A 205 -22.80 30.61 -31.05
C PRO A 205 -23.70 29.64 -30.28
N LEU A 206 -24.17 30.07 -29.12
CA LEU A 206 -25.13 29.32 -28.31
C LEU A 206 -26.55 29.76 -28.65
N ALA A 207 -27.50 28.83 -28.63
CA ALA A 207 -28.89 29.08 -28.99
C ALA A 207 -29.66 29.81 -27.85
N VAL A 208 -29.23 31.03 -27.55
CA VAL A 208 -29.82 31.92 -26.54
C VAL A 208 -29.82 33.36 -27.04
N THR A 209 -30.84 34.12 -26.69
CA THR A 209 -31.05 35.53 -27.13
C THR A 209 -30.71 36.55 -26.02
N ALA A 210 -30.05 36.07 -24.96
CA ALA A 210 -29.76 36.83 -23.77
C ALA A 210 -28.30 36.59 -23.34
N ALA A 211 -27.69 37.63 -22.79
CA ALA A 211 -26.33 37.60 -22.29
C ALA A 211 -26.28 37.09 -20.83
N PHE A 212 -26.50 35.79 -20.59
CA PHE A 212 -26.51 35.23 -19.23
C PHE A 212 -25.16 35.34 -18.50
N HIS A 213 -25.20 35.31 -17.16
CA HIS A 213 -24.01 35.34 -16.29
C HIS A 213 -23.09 36.55 -16.53
N SER A 214 -23.69 37.70 -16.85
CA SER A 214 -22.97 38.93 -17.21
C SER A 214 -23.59 40.16 -16.55
N ARG A 215 -22.96 41.32 -16.76
CA ARG A 215 -23.49 42.64 -16.37
C ARG A 215 -24.89 42.92 -16.93
N TYR A 216 -25.27 42.30 -18.04
CA TYR A 216 -26.58 42.49 -18.67
C TYR A 216 -27.72 41.79 -17.90
N MET A 217 -27.40 40.91 -16.95
CA MET A 217 -28.38 40.25 -16.08
C MET A 217 -28.61 40.98 -14.75
N ARG A 218 -28.09 42.20 -14.54
CA ARG A 218 -28.24 42.93 -13.26
C ARG A 218 -29.70 43.14 -12.84
N ALA A 219 -30.59 43.45 -13.78
CA ALA A 219 -32.01 43.62 -13.49
C ALA A 219 -32.67 42.29 -13.08
N ALA A 220 -32.39 41.23 -13.85
CA ALA A 220 -32.85 39.87 -13.54
C ALA A 220 -32.34 39.37 -12.18
N ALA A 221 -31.07 39.65 -11.84
CA ALA A 221 -30.50 39.28 -10.55
C ALA A 221 -31.21 39.95 -9.36
N ARG A 222 -31.57 41.24 -9.48
CA ARG A 222 -32.30 41.97 -8.43
C ARG A 222 -33.71 41.42 -8.23
N GLU A 223 -34.44 41.16 -9.31
CA GLU A 223 -35.78 40.55 -9.21
C GLU A 223 -35.70 39.15 -8.60
N PHE A 224 -34.67 38.38 -8.93
CA PHE A 224 -34.48 37.04 -8.36
C PHE A 224 -34.03 37.06 -6.89
N GLU A 225 -33.28 38.09 -6.47
CA GLU A 225 -32.93 38.33 -5.06
C GLU A 225 -34.18 38.49 -4.17
N GLU A 226 -35.20 39.19 -4.66
CA GLU A 226 -36.49 39.31 -3.96
C GLU A 226 -37.20 37.97 -3.78
N VAL A 227 -37.11 37.08 -4.80
CA VAL A 227 -37.66 35.72 -4.71
C VAL A 227 -36.89 34.89 -3.66
N LEU A 228 -35.56 34.99 -3.66
CA LEU A 228 -34.69 34.24 -2.75
C LEU A 228 -34.82 34.68 -1.29
N ALA A 229 -35.12 35.94 -1.02
CA ALA A 229 -35.34 36.45 0.33
C ALA A 229 -36.50 35.76 1.07
N GLY A 230 -37.45 35.18 0.33
CA GLY A 230 -38.56 34.40 0.87
C GLY A 230 -38.24 32.92 1.15
N VAL A 231 -37.05 32.44 0.78
CA VAL A 231 -36.68 31.01 0.89
C VAL A 231 -35.71 30.78 2.04
N ARG A 232 -35.98 29.72 2.81
CA ARG A 232 -35.07 29.23 3.84
C ARG A 232 -34.24 28.08 3.29
N PHE A 233 -32.92 28.20 3.42
CA PHE A 233 -31.98 27.15 3.05
C PHE A 233 -31.51 26.42 4.32
N ALA A 234 -31.61 25.09 4.30
CA ALA A 234 -30.98 24.27 5.34
C ALA A 234 -29.47 24.16 5.10
N PRO A 235 -28.66 23.94 6.15
CA PRO A 235 -27.23 23.69 5.98
C PRO A 235 -27.00 22.41 5.16
N PRO A 236 -26.05 22.42 4.20
CA PRO A 236 -25.78 21.27 3.35
C PRO A 236 -25.22 20.09 4.16
N GLU A 237 -25.80 18.91 3.98
CA GLU A 237 -25.32 17.65 4.56
C GLU A 237 -24.03 17.17 3.88
N VAL A 238 -23.88 17.49 2.59
CA VAL A 238 -22.68 17.25 1.79
C VAL A 238 -22.19 18.58 1.22
N PRO A 239 -20.89 18.94 1.32
CA PRO A 239 -20.41 20.23 0.85
C PRO A 239 -20.69 20.49 -0.64
N VAL A 240 -21.33 21.62 -0.95
CA VAL A 240 -21.69 22.05 -2.31
C VAL A 240 -20.80 23.19 -2.77
N PHE A 241 -20.10 23.05 -3.91
CA PHE A 241 -19.31 24.14 -4.49
C PHE A 241 -20.18 25.21 -5.16
N SER A 242 -19.94 26.47 -4.79
CA SER A 242 -20.61 27.62 -5.42
C SER A 242 -19.97 28.01 -6.73
N ASN A 243 -20.78 28.34 -7.74
CA ASN A 243 -20.30 28.82 -9.04
C ASN A 243 -19.59 30.18 -8.97
N VAL A 244 -19.91 31.02 -7.98
CA VAL A 244 -19.39 32.39 -7.85
C VAL A 244 -18.05 32.41 -7.13
N THR A 245 -17.89 31.59 -6.09
CA THR A 245 -16.67 31.58 -5.26
C THR A 245 -15.70 30.47 -5.64
N ALA A 246 -16.16 29.43 -6.36
CA ALA A 246 -15.45 28.19 -6.60
C ALA A 246 -14.99 27.49 -5.30
N ARG A 247 -15.75 27.67 -4.22
CA ARG A 247 -15.52 27.08 -2.90
C ARG A 247 -16.83 26.49 -2.36
N PRO A 248 -16.78 25.57 -1.38
CA PRO A 248 -17.98 25.14 -0.68
C PRO A 248 -18.81 26.33 -0.17
N HIS A 249 -20.13 26.23 -0.28
CA HIS A 249 -21.06 27.23 0.25
C HIS A 249 -20.85 27.43 1.75
N ASP A 250 -20.88 28.70 2.16
CA ASP A 250 -21.21 29.05 3.54
C ASP A 250 -22.73 28.94 3.66
N PRO A 251 -23.28 28.15 4.61
CA PRO A 251 -24.72 28.01 4.80
C PRO A 251 -25.45 29.35 4.93
N ALA A 252 -24.81 30.37 5.50
CA ALA A 252 -25.41 31.69 5.71
C ALA A 252 -25.52 32.52 4.41
N LEU A 253 -24.76 32.18 3.36
CA LEU A 253 -24.64 32.97 2.14
C LEU A 253 -25.26 32.31 0.91
N ILE A 254 -25.95 31.17 1.05
CA ILE A 254 -26.48 30.41 -0.10
C ILE A 254 -27.39 31.30 -0.97
N GLY A 255 -28.38 31.97 -0.37
CA GLY A 255 -29.30 32.86 -1.09
C GLY A 255 -28.57 33.99 -1.82
N ASP A 256 -27.69 34.71 -1.11
CA ASP A 256 -26.91 35.83 -1.66
C ASP A 256 -26.04 35.39 -2.86
N LEU A 257 -25.40 34.23 -2.75
CA LEU A 257 -24.57 33.68 -3.81
C LEU A 257 -25.39 33.22 -5.02
N LEU A 258 -26.59 32.66 -4.82
CA LEU A 258 -27.50 32.30 -5.92
C LEU A 258 -28.05 33.53 -6.65
N ALA A 259 -28.37 34.61 -5.94
CA ALA A 259 -28.77 35.89 -6.55
C ALA A 259 -27.61 36.48 -7.38
N LEU A 260 -26.40 36.47 -6.80
CA LEU A 260 -25.19 36.95 -7.47
C LEU A 260 -24.83 36.10 -8.70
N GLN A 261 -25.03 34.78 -8.64
CA GLN A 261 -24.76 33.82 -9.71
C GLN A 261 -25.39 34.23 -11.04
N VAL A 262 -26.61 34.78 -11.03
CA VAL A 262 -27.35 35.17 -12.25
C VAL A 262 -26.57 36.20 -13.10
N ARG A 263 -25.76 37.06 -12.46
CA ARG A 263 -24.99 38.13 -13.11
C ARG A 263 -23.47 37.98 -13.01
N SER A 264 -23.00 36.82 -12.54
CA SER A 264 -21.58 36.54 -12.32
C SER A 264 -21.14 35.30 -13.09
N PRO A 265 -19.85 35.22 -13.47
CA PRO A 265 -19.31 34.07 -14.16
C PRO A 265 -19.51 32.78 -13.37
N VAL A 266 -19.81 31.68 -14.07
CA VAL A 266 -19.67 30.33 -13.54
C VAL A 266 -18.19 29.95 -13.60
N ARG A 267 -17.54 29.91 -12.43
CA ARG A 267 -16.10 29.58 -12.27
C ARG A 267 -15.88 28.07 -12.19
N TRP A 268 -16.24 27.37 -13.26
CA TRP A 268 -16.26 25.90 -13.29
C TRP A 268 -14.87 25.27 -13.30
N ARG A 269 -13.91 25.85 -14.03
CA ARG A 269 -12.50 25.42 -14.02
C ARG A 269 -11.94 25.43 -12.60
N GLU A 270 -12.12 26.54 -11.89
CA GLU A 270 -11.68 26.68 -10.50
C GLU A 270 -12.44 25.74 -9.55
N THR A 271 -13.72 25.46 -9.83
CA THR A 271 -14.51 24.46 -9.09
C THR A 271 -13.91 23.06 -9.26
N MET A 272 -13.52 22.68 -10.48
CA MET A 272 -12.87 21.39 -10.76
C MET A 272 -11.49 21.32 -10.12
N ASP A 273 -10.70 22.37 -10.21
CA ASP A 273 -9.39 22.46 -9.54
C ASP A 273 -9.55 22.35 -8.01
N GLY A 274 -10.59 22.98 -7.46
CA GLY A 274 -10.94 22.89 -6.04
C GLY A 274 -11.36 21.48 -5.59
N LEU A 275 -12.17 20.78 -6.38
CA LEU A 275 -12.54 19.38 -6.14
C LEU A 275 -11.30 18.46 -6.18
N ALA A 276 -10.45 18.65 -7.18
CA ALA A 276 -9.20 17.92 -7.34
C ALA A 276 -8.26 18.14 -6.14
N ALA A 277 -8.10 19.40 -5.71
CA ALA A 277 -7.32 19.76 -4.52
C ALA A 277 -7.91 19.19 -3.21
N ALA A 278 -9.23 19.01 -3.15
CA ALA A 278 -9.92 18.38 -2.02
C ALA A 278 -9.81 16.84 -1.99
N GLY A 279 -9.14 16.25 -3.00
CA GLY A 279 -8.85 14.82 -3.10
C GLY A 279 -9.80 14.02 -4.00
N VAL A 280 -10.72 14.68 -4.71
CA VAL A 280 -11.64 14.01 -5.63
C VAL A 280 -10.87 13.41 -6.80
N ARG A 281 -11.12 12.13 -7.10
CA ARG A 281 -10.47 11.41 -8.22
C ARG A 281 -11.45 11.03 -9.33
N SER A 282 -12.74 10.96 -9.02
CA SER A 282 -13.78 10.67 -10.00
C SER A 282 -15.01 11.54 -9.77
N VAL A 283 -15.66 11.89 -10.87
CA VAL A 283 -16.94 12.59 -10.86
C VAL A 283 -18.02 11.72 -11.51
N ARG A 284 -19.23 11.76 -10.97
CA ARG A 284 -20.43 11.17 -11.59
C ARG A 284 -21.36 12.29 -12.02
N GLU A 285 -21.58 12.42 -13.31
CA GLU A 285 -22.55 13.39 -13.83
C GLU A 285 -23.97 12.82 -13.75
N LEU A 286 -24.87 13.54 -13.08
CA LEU A 286 -26.25 13.15 -12.85
C LEU A 286 -27.18 14.07 -13.64
N GLY A 287 -27.67 13.57 -14.77
CA GLY A 287 -28.49 14.32 -15.71
C GLY A 287 -28.28 13.86 -17.16
N PRO A 288 -28.84 14.57 -18.14
CA PRO A 288 -28.65 14.23 -19.55
C PRO A 288 -27.25 14.62 -20.03
N GLY A 289 -26.63 13.75 -20.83
CA GLY A 289 -25.36 14.04 -21.49
C GLY A 289 -24.13 13.63 -20.68
N ARG A 290 -22.98 14.22 -21.01
CA ARG A 290 -21.68 13.93 -20.41
C ARG A 290 -20.74 15.14 -20.42
N VAL A 291 -21.31 16.35 -20.43
CA VAL A 291 -20.54 17.59 -20.68
C VAL A 291 -19.58 17.83 -19.53
N LEU A 292 -20.03 17.65 -18.28
CA LEU A 292 -19.20 17.90 -17.10
C LEU A 292 -18.15 16.81 -16.91
N THR A 293 -18.48 15.58 -17.26
CA THR A 293 -17.55 14.44 -17.31
C THR A 293 -16.44 14.71 -18.33
N ASP A 294 -16.81 15.21 -19.51
CA ASP A 294 -15.85 15.57 -20.55
C ASP A 294 -14.96 16.75 -20.12
N LEU A 295 -15.47 17.68 -19.30
CA LEU A 295 -14.69 18.79 -18.71
C LEU A 295 -13.79 18.36 -17.54
N TRP A 296 -14.15 17.32 -16.79
CA TRP A 296 -13.32 16.77 -15.71
C TRP A 296 -12.12 15.98 -16.23
N ARG A 297 -12.27 15.25 -17.35
CA ARG A 297 -11.24 14.32 -17.86
C ARG A 297 -9.82 14.93 -17.93
N PRO A 298 -9.58 16.13 -18.49
CA PRO A 298 -8.24 16.72 -18.51
C PRO A 298 -7.68 17.04 -17.12
N VAL A 299 -8.54 17.38 -16.15
CA VAL A 299 -8.14 17.59 -14.75
C VAL A 299 -7.73 16.26 -14.12
N ALA A 300 -8.52 15.20 -14.34
CA ALA A 300 -8.22 13.86 -13.86
C ALA A 300 -6.91 13.30 -14.43
N GLU A 301 -6.65 13.51 -15.72
CA GLU A 301 -5.42 13.08 -16.41
C GLU A 301 -4.18 13.83 -15.92
N ALA A 302 -4.33 15.07 -15.46
CA ALA A 302 -3.25 15.87 -14.90
C ALA A 302 -2.95 15.57 -13.42
N LEU A 303 -3.83 14.85 -12.73
CA LEU A 303 -3.59 14.46 -11.33
C LEU A 303 -2.51 13.38 -11.28
N PRO A 304 -1.53 13.48 -10.36
CA PRO A 304 -0.57 12.40 -10.17
C PRO A 304 -1.32 11.13 -9.80
N ALA A 305 -1.01 10.04 -10.51
CA ALA A 305 -1.52 8.73 -10.16
C ALA A 305 -1.24 8.46 -8.67
N PRO A 306 -2.20 7.88 -7.93
CA PRO A 306 -1.89 7.45 -6.57
C PRO A 306 -0.66 6.53 -6.62
N PRO A 307 0.28 6.63 -5.67
CA PRO A 307 1.46 5.79 -5.66
C PRO A 307 0.99 4.33 -5.63
N GLY A 308 1.31 3.57 -6.67
CA GLY A 308 1.05 2.14 -6.72
C GLY A 308 2.16 1.35 -6.04
N PRO A 309 2.01 0.02 -5.87
CA PRO A 309 3.04 -0.83 -5.29
C PRO A 309 4.39 -0.77 -6.02
N GLU A 310 4.41 -0.39 -7.30
CA GLU A 310 5.60 -0.15 -8.11
C GLU A 310 6.41 1.09 -7.68
N THR A 311 5.83 2.01 -6.91
CA THR A 311 6.55 3.17 -6.37
C THR A 311 7.16 2.89 -5.00
N LEU A 312 6.87 1.74 -4.38
CA LEU A 312 7.39 1.36 -3.08
C LEU A 312 8.77 0.71 -3.19
N GLY A 313 9.68 1.13 -2.32
CA GLY A 313 11.06 0.64 -2.28
C GLY A 313 11.92 1.09 -3.46
N ASP A 314 13.12 0.53 -3.52
CA ASP A 314 14.19 0.94 -4.44
C ASP A 314 13.96 0.39 -5.86
N ALA A 315 14.05 1.27 -6.86
CA ALA A 315 13.84 0.91 -8.26
C ALA A 315 15.00 0.08 -8.84
N ALA A 316 16.23 0.30 -8.38
CA ALA A 316 17.38 -0.50 -8.80
C ALA A 316 17.32 -1.91 -8.21
N PHE A 317 16.79 -2.08 -6.99
CA PHE A 317 16.45 -3.41 -6.45
C PHE A 317 15.49 -4.16 -7.39
N ARG A 318 14.40 -3.51 -7.80
CA ARG A 318 13.44 -4.12 -8.74
C ARG A 318 14.07 -4.50 -10.06
N ALA A 319 14.95 -3.66 -10.61
CA ALA A 319 15.68 -3.96 -11.84
C ALA A 319 16.65 -5.14 -11.67
N ASP A 320 17.44 -5.16 -10.60
CA ASP A 320 18.48 -6.17 -10.34
C ASP A 320 17.92 -7.58 -10.13
N TYR A 321 16.81 -7.71 -9.42
CA TYR A 321 16.11 -8.99 -9.22
C TYR A 321 15.08 -9.25 -10.34
N GLY A 322 14.85 -8.26 -11.20
CA GLY A 322 13.79 -8.20 -12.20
C GLY A 322 12.40 -8.47 -11.65
N VAL A 323 12.10 -7.94 -10.47
CA VAL A 323 10.80 -8.06 -9.81
C VAL A 323 9.94 -6.83 -10.05
N ARG A 324 8.63 -7.01 -10.19
CA ARG A 324 7.67 -5.90 -10.40
C ARG A 324 7.50 -5.02 -9.16
N TRP A 325 7.73 -5.57 -7.98
CA TRP A 325 7.61 -4.89 -6.68
C TRP A 325 8.82 -5.19 -5.81
N ALA A 326 9.19 -4.26 -4.92
CA ALA A 326 10.28 -4.44 -3.96
C ALA A 326 9.87 -5.39 -2.80
N TYR A 327 9.53 -6.63 -3.16
CA TYR A 327 8.96 -7.65 -2.29
C TYR A 327 9.55 -9.02 -2.60
N LEU A 328 9.92 -9.77 -1.56
CA LEU A 328 10.43 -11.13 -1.64
C LEU A 328 9.68 -12.07 -0.69
N SER A 329 9.64 -13.36 -1.02
CA SER A 329 9.36 -14.42 -0.03
C SER A 329 10.68 -14.96 0.49
N GLY A 330 10.91 -14.88 1.80
CA GLY A 330 12.07 -15.48 2.46
C GLY A 330 12.00 -17.00 2.46
N SER A 331 13.15 -17.65 2.65
CA SER A 331 13.20 -19.11 2.74
C SER A 331 12.59 -19.63 4.04
N MET A 332 12.10 -20.88 3.98
CA MET A 332 11.58 -21.62 5.12
C MET A 332 12.15 -23.04 5.02
N PHE A 333 12.89 -23.46 6.06
CA PHE A 333 13.69 -24.68 6.12
C PHE A 333 12.96 -25.96 5.65
N ARG A 334 13.73 -26.98 5.29
CA ARG A 334 13.27 -28.31 4.86
C ARG A 334 12.26 -28.26 3.70
N GLY A 335 12.48 -27.34 2.77
CA GLY A 335 11.65 -27.19 1.58
C GLY A 335 10.26 -26.64 1.83
N ILE A 336 9.93 -26.15 3.04
CA ILE A 336 8.62 -25.51 3.31
C ILE A 336 8.40 -24.35 2.33
N ALA A 337 9.44 -23.53 2.11
CA ALA A 337 9.50 -22.65 0.94
C ALA A 337 9.84 -23.53 -0.27
N SER A 338 8.80 -24.11 -0.85
CA SER A 338 8.87 -25.18 -1.83
C SER A 338 9.19 -24.69 -3.23
N VAL A 339 9.49 -25.63 -4.14
CA VAL A 339 9.58 -25.35 -5.59
C VAL A 339 8.28 -24.70 -6.09
N ALA A 340 7.11 -25.20 -5.68
CA ALA A 340 5.82 -24.64 -6.09
C ALA A 340 5.64 -23.18 -5.64
N LEU A 341 6.05 -22.85 -4.41
CA LEU A 341 5.96 -21.49 -3.87
C LEU A 341 6.87 -20.54 -4.64
N VAL A 342 8.12 -20.94 -4.86
CA VAL A 342 9.12 -20.13 -5.57
C VAL A 342 8.71 -19.92 -7.03
N ARG A 343 8.22 -20.96 -7.71
CA ARG A 343 7.69 -20.85 -9.08
C ARG A 343 6.52 -19.88 -9.17
N ARG A 344 5.55 -20.00 -8.27
CA ARG A 344 4.39 -19.11 -8.25
C ARG A 344 4.78 -17.64 -8.03
N MET A 345 5.75 -17.38 -7.16
CA MET A 345 6.32 -16.04 -7.00
C MET A 345 6.96 -15.55 -8.32
N GLY A 346 7.78 -16.39 -8.96
CA GLY A 346 8.42 -16.08 -10.23
C GLY A 346 7.44 -15.77 -11.37
N GLU A 347 6.39 -16.57 -11.51
CA GLU A 347 5.30 -16.40 -12.49
C GLU A 347 4.53 -15.08 -12.28
N ALA A 348 4.38 -14.65 -11.02
CA ALA A 348 3.77 -13.37 -10.67
C ALA A 348 4.71 -12.15 -10.89
N GLY A 349 5.93 -12.38 -11.39
CA GLY A 349 6.96 -11.35 -11.56
C GLY A 349 7.60 -10.90 -10.24
N LEU A 350 7.61 -11.77 -9.23
CA LEU A 350 8.28 -11.58 -7.94
C LEU A 350 9.40 -12.62 -7.79
N LEU A 351 10.03 -12.69 -6.62
CA LEU A 351 11.08 -13.69 -6.32
C LEU A 351 10.86 -14.29 -4.92
N GLY A 352 11.03 -15.60 -4.84
CA GLY A 352 11.08 -16.35 -3.58
C GLY A 352 12.38 -17.13 -3.44
N PHE A 353 12.80 -17.38 -2.21
CA PHE A 353 13.97 -18.22 -1.92
C PHE A 353 13.56 -19.63 -1.52
N PHE A 354 14.10 -20.64 -2.20
CA PHE A 354 13.86 -22.04 -1.87
C PHE A 354 14.49 -22.40 -0.51
N GLY A 355 13.75 -23.18 0.28
CA GLY A 355 14.08 -23.60 1.63
C GLY A 355 15.12 -24.71 1.76
N ALA A 356 16.35 -24.50 1.29
CA ALA A 356 17.39 -25.54 1.27
C ALA A 356 17.87 -26.00 2.67
N GLY A 357 17.77 -25.15 3.71
CA GLY A 357 18.25 -25.48 5.04
C GLY A 357 17.66 -26.78 5.61
N GLY A 358 18.52 -27.72 6.00
CA GLY A 358 18.11 -29.01 6.58
C GLY A 358 17.71 -30.10 5.57
N LEU A 359 17.86 -29.85 4.27
CA LEU A 359 17.75 -30.87 3.23
C LEU A 359 19.12 -31.49 2.89
N ALA A 360 19.11 -32.73 2.39
CA ALA A 360 20.31 -33.36 1.85
C ALA A 360 20.72 -32.72 0.50
N HIS A 361 21.98 -32.91 0.10
CA HIS A 361 22.52 -32.29 -1.11
C HIS A 361 21.75 -32.68 -2.38
N ASP A 362 21.38 -33.96 -2.51
CA ASP A 362 20.63 -34.51 -3.65
C ASP A 362 19.18 -34.00 -3.70
N GLU A 363 18.57 -33.71 -2.54
CA GLU A 363 17.26 -33.07 -2.47
C GLU A 363 17.32 -31.62 -2.98
N VAL A 364 18.36 -30.87 -2.60
CA VAL A 364 18.57 -29.50 -3.07
C VAL A 364 18.89 -29.48 -4.57
N GLU A 365 19.69 -30.42 -5.06
CA GLU A 365 20.02 -30.57 -6.49
C GLU A 365 18.77 -30.85 -7.32
N ARG A 366 17.93 -31.81 -6.90
CA ARG A 366 16.64 -32.07 -7.58
C ARG A 366 15.72 -30.85 -7.60
N ALA A 367 15.58 -30.14 -6.48
CA ALA A 367 14.75 -28.94 -6.43
C ALA A 367 15.29 -27.83 -7.36
N LEU A 368 16.61 -27.71 -7.47
CA LEU A 368 17.26 -26.75 -8.35
C LEU A 368 17.06 -27.11 -9.83
N ASP A 369 17.16 -28.39 -10.19
CA ASP A 369 16.86 -28.88 -11.54
C ASP A 369 15.40 -28.57 -11.93
N GLU A 370 14.46 -28.82 -11.02
CA GLU A 370 13.04 -28.51 -11.23
C GLU A 370 12.76 -27.00 -11.40
N LEU A 371 13.44 -26.15 -10.62
CA LEU A 371 13.33 -24.69 -10.73
C LEU A 371 13.94 -24.16 -12.04
N THR A 372 15.05 -24.75 -12.47
CA THR A 372 15.78 -24.35 -13.69
C THR A 372 15.05 -24.80 -14.95
N ALA A 373 14.39 -25.96 -14.91
CA ALA A 373 13.62 -26.50 -16.04
C ALA A 373 12.26 -25.80 -16.24
N ALA A 374 11.80 -24.99 -15.28
CA ALA A 374 10.50 -24.34 -15.34
C ALA A 374 10.44 -23.28 -16.47
N PRO A 375 9.36 -23.25 -17.28
CA PRO A 375 9.20 -22.23 -18.32
C PRO A 375 8.96 -20.85 -17.70
N GLY A 376 9.61 -19.81 -18.24
CA GLY A 376 9.44 -18.43 -17.79
C GLY A 376 10.77 -17.73 -17.49
N PRO A 377 10.75 -16.55 -16.84
CA PRO A 377 11.92 -15.70 -16.69
C PRO A 377 12.99 -16.21 -15.68
N GLY A 378 12.90 -17.46 -15.20
CA GLY A 378 13.90 -18.05 -14.30
C GLY A 378 14.08 -17.31 -12.97
N ARG A 379 13.04 -16.63 -12.47
CA ARG A 379 13.11 -15.78 -11.26
C ARG A 379 12.99 -16.62 -10.00
N PHE A 380 14.11 -17.09 -9.49
CA PHE A 380 14.18 -17.79 -8.22
C PHE A 380 15.46 -17.42 -7.46
N GLY A 381 15.45 -17.68 -6.16
CA GLY A 381 16.64 -17.68 -5.33
C GLY A 381 16.76 -18.97 -4.54
N MET A 382 17.97 -19.26 -4.08
CA MET A 382 18.26 -20.41 -3.21
C MET A 382 18.70 -19.92 -1.83
N ASN A 383 18.24 -20.58 -0.76
CA ASN A 383 18.83 -20.36 0.54
C ASN A 383 20.22 -21.02 0.63
N LEU A 384 21.15 -20.32 1.28
CA LEU A 384 22.36 -20.91 1.83
C LEU A 384 22.33 -20.64 3.34
N LEU A 385 22.09 -21.67 4.12
CA LEU A 385 22.09 -21.60 5.58
C LEU A 385 23.51 -21.87 6.09
N ALA A 386 23.96 -21.12 7.09
CA ALA A 386 25.25 -21.38 7.75
C ALA A 386 25.28 -22.78 8.38
N MET A 387 26.36 -23.52 8.14
CA MET A 387 26.51 -24.89 8.67
C MET A 387 27.84 -25.05 9.40
N PRO A 388 28.03 -24.44 10.60
CA PRO A 388 29.29 -24.51 11.34
C PRO A 388 29.68 -25.96 11.68
N ASP A 389 28.70 -26.83 11.94
CA ASP A 389 28.92 -28.24 12.24
C ASP A 389 29.12 -29.11 10.97
N ASN A 390 28.90 -28.55 9.77
CA ASN A 390 29.10 -29.25 8.50
C ASN A 390 29.57 -28.29 7.37
N PRO A 391 30.77 -27.71 7.50
CA PRO A 391 31.29 -26.75 6.53
C PRO A 391 31.55 -27.37 5.14
N ALA A 392 31.69 -28.69 5.06
CA ALA A 392 31.82 -29.41 3.80
C ALA A 392 30.52 -29.38 2.98
N LEU A 393 29.35 -29.51 3.62
CA LEU A 393 28.07 -29.38 2.94
C LEU A 393 27.82 -27.95 2.45
N GLU A 394 28.10 -26.94 3.27
CA GLU A 394 28.01 -25.52 2.85
C GLU A 394 28.83 -25.26 1.58
N ARG A 395 30.07 -25.77 1.53
CA ARG A 395 30.93 -25.69 0.35
C ARG A 395 30.31 -26.39 -0.87
N ARG A 396 29.86 -27.63 -0.73
CA ARG A 396 29.25 -28.38 -1.84
C ARG A 396 28.01 -27.67 -2.40
N LEU A 397 27.18 -27.09 -1.55
CA LEU A 397 26.00 -26.32 -1.97
C LEU A 397 26.40 -25.03 -2.70
N ALA A 398 27.38 -24.27 -2.19
CA ALA A 398 27.90 -23.12 -2.92
C ALA A 398 28.51 -23.52 -4.28
N ASP A 399 29.17 -24.67 -4.35
CA ASP A 399 29.71 -25.23 -5.60
C ASP A 399 28.60 -25.62 -6.58
N LEU A 400 27.55 -26.28 -6.10
CA LEU A 400 26.35 -26.60 -6.87
C LEU A 400 25.71 -25.33 -7.44
N TYR A 401 25.47 -24.32 -6.61
CA TYR A 401 24.82 -23.07 -7.03
C TYR A 401 25.64 -22.30 -8.07
N VAL A 402 26.98 -22.31 -7.97
CA VAL A 402 27.84 -21.72 -9.01
C VAL A 402 27.74 -22.51 -10.32
N ARG A 403 27.80 -23.85 -10.27
CA ARG A 403 27.71 -24.71 -11.46
C ARG A 403 26.36 -24.58 -12.18
N ALA A 404 25.27 -24.48 -11.42
CA ALA A 404 23.91 -24.33 -11.94
C ALA A 404 23.54 -22.88 -12.30
N ASP A 405 24.52 -21.95 -12.26
CA ASP A 405 24.34 -20.52 -12.55
C ASP A 405 23.23 -19.81 -11.74
N VAL A 406 23.05 -20.20 -10.47
CA VAL A 406 22.12 -19.53 -9.56
C VAL A 406 22.54 -18.07 -9.39
N ARG A 407 21.63 -17.15 -9.70
CA ARG A 407 21.87 -15.70 -9.66
C ARG A 407 21.59 -15.06 -8.31
N HIS A 408 20.72 -15.63 -7.47
CA HIS A 408 20.32 -15.03 -6.20
C HIS A 408 20.40 -16.03 -5.06
N VAL A 409 21.13 -15.68 -4.00
CA VAL A 409 21.18 -16.47 -2.76
C VAL A 409 20.78 -15.62 -1.57
N GLU A 410 19.92 -16.19 -0.71
CA GLU A 410 19.66 -15.67 0.64
C GLU A 410 20.60 -16.38 1.61
N ALA A 411 21.56 -15.63 2.16
CA ALA A 411 22.48 -16.10 3.19
C ALA A 411 21.87 -15.86 4.58
N ALA A 412 21.62 -16.93 5.33
CA ALA A 412 20.97 -16.85 6.65
C ALA A 412 21.74 -17.65 7.71
N GLY A 413 21.65 -17.22 8.98
CA GLY A 413 22.28 -17.92 10.11
C GLY A 413 23.80 -17.71 10.25
N PHE A 414 24.41 -16.88 9.40
CA PHE A 414 25.85 -16.61 9.44
C PHE A 414 26.22 -15.66 10.59
N THR A 415 27.30 -15.98 11.31
CA THR A 415 27.93 -15.10 12.30
C THR A 415 29.09 -14.29 11.72
N GLY A 416 29.43 -14.52 10.45
CA GLY A 416 30.51 -13.87 9.73
C GLY A 416 30.61 -14.39 8.30
N VAL A 417 31.50 -13.79 7.50
CA VAL A 417 31.72 -14.15 6.10
C VAL A 417 32.56 -15.43 5.99
N THR A 418 32.10 -16.38 5.19
CA THR A 418 32.76 -17.69 4.97
C THR A 418 33.32 -17.81 3.55
N ALA A 419 34.27 -18.73 3.36
CA ALA A 419 34.84 -19.02 2.04
C ALA A 419 33.78 -19.44 1.00
N PRO A 420 32.80 -20.32 1.32
CA PRO A 420 31.72 -20.67 0.39
C PRO A 420 30.87 -19.48 -0.06
N LEU A 421 30.54 -18.53 0.84
CA LEU A 421 29.80 -17.31 0.49
C LEU A 421 30.58 -16.43 -0.48
N VAL A 422 31.87 -16.19 -0.21
CA VAL A 422 32.74 -15.39 -1.07
C VAL A 422 32.93 -16.05 -2.42
N ARG A 423 33.13 -17.38 -2.44
CA ARG A 423 33.19 -18.16 -3.67
C ARG A 423 31.92 -18.00 -4.50
N PHE A 424 30.74 -18.18 -3.90
CA PHE A 424 29.47 -18.01 -4.61
C PHE A 424 29.32 -16.59 -5.16
N ARG A 425 29.51 -15.57 -4.32
CA ARG A 425 29.30 -14.16 -4.68
C ARG A 425 30.20 -13.71 -5.83
N PHE A 426 31.46 -14.12 -5.83
CA PHE A 426 32.47 -13.56 -6.72
C PHE A 426 32.90 -14.48 -7.88
N ALA A 427 32.38 -15.70 -7.95
CA ALA A 427 32.48 -16.46 -9.20
C ALA A 427 31.83 -15.67 -10.35
N GLY A 428 32.54 -15.49 -11.45
CA GLY A 428 32.18 -14.66 -12.60
C GLY A 428 32.29 -13.15 -12.39
N ALA A 429 32.82 -12.69 -11.25
CA ALA A 429 33.08 -11.27 -11.05
C ALA A 429 34.21 -10.77 -11.97
N HIS A 430 34.06 -9.56 -12.49
CA HIS A 430 35.01 -8.97 -13.43
C HIS A 430 34.99 -7.45 -13.31
N THR A 431 35.91 -6.78 -14.01
CA THR A 431 35.92 -5.32 -14.13
C THR A 431 35.55 -4.94 -15.56
N THR A 432 34.58 -4.06 -15.73
CA THR A 432 34.15 -3.56 -17.05
C THR A 432 35.23 -2.66 -17.69
N PRO A 433 35.16 -2.38 -19.00
CA PRO A 433 36.18 -1.56 -19.69
C PRO A 433 36.37 -0.15 -19.12
N ASP A 434 35.37 0.41 -18.47
CA ASP A 434 35.40 1.71 -17.77
C ASP A 434 35.98 1.62 -16.33
N GLY A 435 36.42 0.43 -15.89
CA GLY A 435 37.05 0.22 -14.59
C GLY A 435 36.07 -0.08 -13.44
N THR A 436 34.79 -0.28 -13.73
CA THR A 436 33.76 -0.58 -12.72
C THR A 436 33.77 -2.07 -12.34
N PRO A 437 33.92 -2.44 -11.05
CA PRO A 437 33.86 -3.83 -10.64
C PRO A 437 32.40 -4.32 -10.63
N VAL A 438 32.17 -5.53 -11.13
CA VAL A 438 30.83 -6.15 -11.24
C VAL A 438 30.86 -7.56 -10.66
N ALA A 439 29.91 -7.87 -9.78
CA ALA A 439 29.57 -9.23 -9.38
C ALA A 439 28.28 -9.66 -10.09
N VAL A 440 28.33 -10.80 -10.79
CA VAL A 440 27.20 -11.32 -11.60
C VAL A 440 26.16 -12.09 -10.78
N ARG A 441 26.51 -12.48 -9.55
CA ARG A 441 25.64 -13.19 -8.60
C ARG A 441 25.29 -12.29 -7.44
N ASN A 442 24.04 -12.27 -7.02
CA ASN A 442 23.57 -11.49 -5.88
C ASN A 442 23.49 -12.31 -4.60
N LEU A 443 24.02 -11.74 -3.51
CA LEU A 443 23.97 -12.31 -2.17
C LEU A 443 23.15 -11.36 -1.30
N LEU A 444 21.98 -11.81 -0.87
CA LEU A 444 21.13 -11.15 0.10
C LEU A 444 21.48 -11.69 1.50
N ALA A 445 22.16 -10.89 2.31
CA ALA A 445 22.53 -11.31 3.66
C ALA A 445 21.41 -10.94 4.64
N LYS A 446 20.77 -11.95 5.24
CA LYS A 446 19.74 -11.76 6.25
C LYS A 446 20.36 -11.75 7.63
N VAL A 447 20.31 -10.59 8.30
CA VAL A 447 21.11 -10.28 9.49
C VAL A 447 20.27 -9.48 10.49
N SER A 448 20.50 -9.71 11.78
CA SER A 448 19.88 -8.96 12.88
C SER A 448 20.90 -8.18 13.72
N ARG A 449 22.20 -8.46 13.56
CA ARG A 449 23.28 -7.92 14.38
C ARG A 449 24.21 -6.99 13.59
N PRO A 450 24.58 -5.81 14.14
CA PRO A 450 25.43 -4.84 13.45
C PRO A 450 26.80 -5.40 13.05
N GLU A 451 27.46 -6.16 13.91
CA GLU A 451 28.81 -6.69 13.63
C GLU A 451 28.82 -7.68 12.46
N VAL A 452 27.72 -8.43 12.27
CA VAL A 452 27.56 -9.32 11.13
C VAL A 452 27.27 -8.50 9.87
N ALA A 453 26.36 -7.52 9.97
CA ALA A 453 26.06 -6.62 8.87
C ALA A 453 27.31 -5.86 8.37
N GLU A 454 28.17 -5.39 9.27
CA GLU A 454 29.46 -4.75 8.96
C GLU A 454 30.37 -5.68 8.16
N ALA A 455 30.50 -6.94 8.58
CA ALA A 455 31.31 -7.92 7.88
C ALA A 455 30.79 -8.19 6.45
N PHE A 456 29.48 -8.18 6.23
CA PHE A 456 28.87 -8.35 4.91
C PHE A 456 28.93 -7.08 4.03
N LEU A 457 28.97 -5.90 4.64
CA LEU A 457 29.13 -4.62 3.94
C LEU A 457 30.58 -4.33 3.55
N ALA A 458 31.55 -4.93 4.25
CA ALA A 458 32.96 -4.85 3.90
C ALA A 458 33.28 -5.73 2.67
N PRO A 459 34.40 -5.44 1.96
CA PRO A 459 34.95 -6.38 1.00
C PRO A 459 35.47 -7.64 1.69
N PRO A 460 35.60 -8.77 0.97
CA PRO A 460 36.19 -9.98 1.53
C PRO A 460 37.60 -9.73 2.09
N PRO A 461 37.97 -10.37 3.22
CA PRO A 461 39.33 -10.29 3.73
C PRO A 461 40.38 -10.71 2.68
N PRO A 462 41.49 -9.97 2.50
CA PRO A 462 42.53 -10.29 1.53
C PRO A 462 43.05 -11.73 1.61
N ALA A 463 43.33 -12.23 2.83
CA ALA A 463 43.81 -13.59 3.05
C ALA A 463 42.80 -14.65 2.56
N LEU A 464 41.51 -14.40 2.75
CA LEU A 464 40.45 -15.29 2.29
C LEU A 464 40.40 -15.36 0.75
N LEU A 465 40.57 -14.22 0.07
CA LEU A 465 40.66 -14.17 -1.39
C LEU A 465 41.91 -14.89 -1.89
N ASP A 466 43.05 -14.69 -1.25
CA ASP A 466 44.31 -15.32 -1.63
C ASP A 466 44.24 -16.85 -1.50
N ASP A 467 43.57 -17.36 -0.46
CA ASP A 467 43.33 -18.80 -0.28
C ASP A 467 42.33 -19.36 -1.32
N LEU A 468 41.29 -18.61 -1.68
CA LEU A 468 40.36 -18.99 -2.74
C LEU A 468 41.03 -19.03 -4.12
N VAL A 469 41.95 -18.10 -4.40
CA VAL A 469 42.76 -18.13 -5.63
C VAL A 469 43.73 -19.30 -5.62
N ARG A 470 44.41 -19.55 -4.50
CA ARG A 470 45.39 -20.64 -4.38
C ARG A 470 44.75 -22.02 -4.53
N SER A 471 43.52 -22.19 -4.06
CA SER A 471 42.74 -23.42 -4.20
C SER A 471 42.05 -23.57 -5.57
N GLY A 472 42.12 -22.55 -6.44
CA GLY A 472 41.46 -22.55 -7.74
C GLY A 472 39.94 -22.32 -7.66
N ALA A 473 39.42 -21.94 -6.50
CA ALA A 473 38.01 -21.64 -6.29
C ALA A 473 37.59 -20.28 -6.89
N LEU A 474 38.53 -19.35 -7.04
CA LEU A 474 38.39 -18.09 -7.78
C LEU A 474 39.61 -17.85 -8.67
N THR A 475 39.42 -17.13 -9.76
CA THR A 475 40.51 -16.60 -10.59
C THR A 475 41.10 -15.33 -9.96
N ARG A 476 42.29 -14.94 -10.42
CA ARG A 476 42.92 -13.67 -9.99
C ARG A 476 42.09 -12.44 -10.37
N GLU A 477 41.40 -12.49 -11.50
CA GLU A 477 40.55 -11.40 -11.98
C GLU A 477 39.29 -11.26 -11.12
N GLU A 478 38.63 -12.38 -10.80
CA GLU A 478 37.48 -12.41 -9.90
C GLU A 478 37.85 -11.86 -8.51
N ALA A 479 38.98 -12.32 -7.96
CA ALA A 479 39.48 -11.84 -6.68
C ALA A 479 39.87 -10.34 -6.71
N HIS A 480 40.38 -9.84 -7.85
CA HIS A 480 40.68 -8.42 -8.01
C HIS A 480 39.41 -7.56 -7.98
N ALA A 481 38.36 -7.96 -8.71
CA ALA A 481 37.07 -7.30 -8.68
C ALA A 481 36.43 -7.37 -7.27
N ALA A 482 36.52 -8.52 -6.60
CA ALA A 482 35.96 -8.75 -5.27
C ALA A 482 36.50 -7.78 -4.19
N ARG A 483 37.77 -7.36 -4.27
CA ARG A 483 38.38 -6.40 -3.33
C ARG A 483 37.71 -5.03 -3.31
N ARG A 484 36.96 -4.70 -4.36
CA ARG A 484 36.29 -3.39 -4.53
C ARG A 484 34.77 -3.48 -4.40
N LEU A 485 34.25 -4.62 -3.95
CA LEU A 485 32.83 -4.89 -3.85
C LEU A 485 32.46 -5.42 -2.46
N PRO A 486 31.28 -5.07 -1.93
CA PRO A 486 30.78 -5.66 -0.70
C PRO A 486 30.45 -7.13 -0.91
N VAL A 487 30.62 -7.93 0.14
CA VAL A 487 30.23 -9.36 0.13
C VAL A 487 28.73 -9.48 -0.12
N ALA A 488 27.90 -8.72 0.59
CA ALA A 488 26.47 -8.63 0.32
C ALA A 488 26.18 -7.67 -0.83
N GLY A 489 25.32 -8.09 -1.76
CA GLY A 489 24.71 -7.17 -2.70
C GLY A 489 23.57 -6.38 -2.08
N ASP A 490 22.90 -6.99 -1.09
CA ASP A 490 21.80 -6.42 -0.32
C ASP A 490 21.81 -6.99 1.11
N LEU A 491 21.37 -6.19 2.08
CA LEU A 491 21.09 -6.64 3.43
C LEU A 491 19.59 -6.76 3.65
N CYS A 492 19.16 -7.76 4.42
CA CYS A 492 17.82 -7.84 4.97
C CYS A 492 17.91 -7.76 6.49
N ALA A 493 17.40 -6.66 7.05
CA ALA A 493 17.28 -6.47 8.49
C ALA A 493 16.17 -7.38 9.03
N GLU A 494 16.55 -8.48 9.66
CA GLU A 494 15.62 -9.42 10.27
C GLU A 494 15.30 -8.99 11.71
N ALA A 495 14.11 -8.43 11.89
CA ALA A 495 13.52 -8.14 13.19
C ALA A 495 12.91 -9.42 13.82
N ASP A 496 12.07 -9.27 14.84
CA ASP A 496 11.34 -10.38 15.43
C ASP A 496 10.55 -11.19 14.37
N SER A 497 10.97 -12.44 14.18
CA SER A 497 10.56 -13.28 13.05
C SER A 497 10.27 -14.71 13.51
N ALA A 498 9.76 -15.52 12.59
CA ALA A 498 9.55 -16.95 12.79
C ALA A 498 10.88 -17.71 12.74
N GLY A 499 11.01 -18.81 13.48
CA GLY A 499 12.28 -19.53 13.53
C GLY A 499 13.30 -18.79 14.37
N HIS A 500 14.59 -18.94 14.05
CA HIS A 500 15.67 -18.27 14.79
C HIS A 500 15.51 -16.76 14.77
N THR A 501 15.48 -16.17 15.96
CA THR A 501 15.36 -14.72 16.11
C THR A 501 15.95 -14.28 17.45
N ASP A 502 16.50 -13.07 17.48
CA ASP A 502 16.93 -12.38 18.70
C ASP A 502 15.88 -11.39 19.21
N ALA A 503 14.65 -11.46 18.70
CA ALA A 503 13.49 -10.68 19.14
C ALA A 503 13.66 -9.16 19.04
N ARG A 504 14.48 -8.68 18.10
CA ARG A 504 14.71 -7.24 17.90
C ARG A 504 13.50 -6.54 17.30
N PRO A 505 13.10 -5.36 17.79
CA PRO A 505 12.06 -4.56 17.17
C PRO A 505 12.47 -4.04 15.78
N ALA A 506 11.56 -4.11 14.80
CA ALA A 506 11.79 -3.54 13.46
C ALA A 506 12.09 -2.03 13.50
N LEU A 507 11.46 -1.31 14.44
CA LEU A 507 11.62 0.13 14.66
C LEU A 507 13.06 0.54 15.01
N THR A 508 13.89 -0.38 15.48
CA THR A 508 15.28 -0.10 15.85
C THR A 508 16.27 -0.73 14.88
N VAL A 509 16.08 -2.00 14.51
CA VAL A 509 17.05 -2.72 13.67
C VAL A 509 17.07 -2.21 12.23
N VAL A 510 15.92 -1.81 11.66
CA VAL A 510 15.89 -1.32 10.26
C VAL A 510 16.65 0.01 10.13
N PRO A 511 16.35 1.06 10.92
CA PRO A 511 17.11 2.31 10.82
C PRO A 511 18.61 2.15 11.15
N ASP A 512 18.96 1.29 12.10
CA ASP A 512 20.36 1.04 12.48
C ASP A 512 21.16 0.45 11.31
N LEU A 513 20.61 -0.55 10.62
CA LEU A 513 21.27 -1.16 9.46
C LEU A 513 21.30 -0.22 8.24
N VAL A 514 20.30 0.66 8.09
CA VAL A 514 20.34 1.74 7.08
C VAL A 514 21.51 2.69 7.34
N LEU A 515 21.67 3.15 8.58
CA LEU A 515 22.79 4.01 8.98
C LEU A 515 24.14 3.33 8.78
N LEU A 516 24.23 2.05 9.13
CA LEU A 516 25.44 1.26 8.96
C LEU A 516 25.80 1.10 7.47
N ARG A 517 24.81 0.81 6.62
CA ARG A 517 25.00 0.76 5.17
C ARG A 517 25.51 2.10 4.66
N ASP A 518 24.90 3.21 5.06
CA ASP A 518 25.30 4.54 4.59
C ASP A 518 26.77 4.85 4.96
N ARG A 519 27.20 4.50 6.17
CA ARG A 519 28.60 4.62 6.60
C ARG A 519 29.54 3.75 5.77
N ALA A 520 29.17 2.49 5.51
CA ALA A 520 29.99 1.58 4.72
C ALA A 520 30.11 2.04 3.25
N MET A 521 29.03 2.57 2.67
CA MET A 521 29.03 3.13 1.31
C MET A 521 30.01 4.28 1.16
N VAL A 522 30.03 5.21 2.13
CA VAL A 522 30.99 6.32 2.17
C VAL A 522 32.42 5.83 2.43
N GLY A 523 32.60 4.92 3.41
CA GLY A 523 33.91 4.43 3.81
C GLY A 523 34.64 3.62 2.74
N HIS A 524 33.90 2.85 1.93
CA HIS A 524 34.49 2.02 0.86
C HIS A 524 34.35 2.61 -0.55
N GLY A 525 33.52 3.65 -0.74
CA GLY A 525 33.35 4.31 -2.04
C GLY A 525 32.75 3.41 -3.12
N TYR A 526 31.81 2.53 -2.76
CA TYR A 526 31.20 1.61 -3.73
C TYR A 526 30.38 2.36 -4.79
N ALA A 527 30.55 1.97 -6.06
CA ALA A 527 29.82 2.55 -7.18
C ALA A 527 28.31 2.24 -7.13
N LYS A 528 27.95 1.04 -6.67
CA LYS A 528 26.56 0.59 -6.55
C LYS A 528 26.15 0.57 -5.08
N ARG A 529 25.01 1.21 -4.77
CA ARG A 529 24.43 1.21 -3.43
C ARG A 529 23.98 -0.20 -3.04
N VAL A 530 24.44 -0.67 -1.88
CA VAL A 530 23.88 -1.84 -1.20
C VAL A 530 22.51 -1.46 -0.66
N ARG A 531 21.44 -2.21 -0.94
CA ARG A 531 20.11 -1.90 -0.40
C ARG A 531 19.90 -2.58 0.95
N VAL A 532 19.07 -1.99 1.80
CA VAL A 532 18.67 -2.55 3.11
C VAL A 532 17.17 -2.77 3.10
N GLY A 533 16.74 -4.02 3.13
CA GLY A 533 15.34 -4.40 3.27
C GLY A 533 14.97 -4.74 4.71
N ALA A 534 13.69 -5.04 4.92
CA ALA A 534 13.15 -5.41 6.23
C ALA A 534 12.44 -6.78 6.19
N ALA A 535 12.59 -7.56 7.26
CA ALA A 535 11.86 -8.79 7.54
C ALA A 535 11.45 -8.84 9.02
N GLY A 536 10.49 -9.70 9.34
CA GLY A 536 9.96 -9.86 10.71
C GLY A 536 8.77 -8.93 10.98
N GLY A 537 7.67 -9.49 11.50
CA GLY A 537 6.44 -8.74 11.80
C GLY A 537 5.60 -8.26 10.61
N LEU A 538 6.00 -8.55 9.37
CA LEU A 538 5.34 -8.04 8.15
C LEU A 538 4.13 -8.88 7.72
N GLY A 539 3.02 -8.75 8.45
CA GLY A 539 1.77 -9.48 8.21
C GLY A 539 0.61 -8.63 7.70
N THR A 540 0.76 -7.31 7.59
CA THR A 540 -0.32 -6.39 7.18
C THR A 540 0.18 -5.29 6.27
N PRO A 541 -0.71 -4.67 5.46
CA PRO A 541 -0.38 -3.48 4.68
C PRO A 541 0.28 -2.36 5.49
N THR A 542 -0.24 -2.09 6.70
CA THR A 542 0.32 -1.05 7.59
C THR A 542 1.73 -1.40 8.08
N ALA A 543 2.00 -2.66 8.40
CA ALA A 543 3.34 -3.09 8.79
C ALA A 543 4.35 -2.96 7.64
N VAL A 544 3.93 -3.31 6.43
CA VAL A 544 4.75 -3.14 5.21
C VAL A 544 4.97 -1.65 4.89
N ALA A 545 3.94 -0.81 4.97
CA ALA A 545 4.07 0.63 4.82
C ALA A 545 5.03 1.24 5.86
N ALA A 546 4.94 0.80 7.12
CA ALA A 546 5.83 1.24 8.18
C ALA A 546 7.29 0.86 7.89
N ALA A 547 7.56 -0.34 7.36
CA ALA A 547 8.91 -0.73 6.96
C ALA A 547 9.51 0.21 5.91
N PHE A 548 8.73 0.59 4.88
CA PHE A 548 9.16 1.57 3.88
C PHE A 548 9.41 2.96 4.50
N VAL A 549 8.58 3.39 5.47
CA VAL A 549 8.79 4.65 6.21
C VAL A 549 10.08 4.63 7.03
N LEU A 550 10.46 3.47 7.59
CA LEU A 550 11.72 3.30 8.31
C LEU A 550 12.97 3.31 7.39
N GLY A 551 12.79 3.36 6.07
CA GLY A 551 13.87 3.39 5.09
C GLY A 551 14.20 2.05 4.45
N ALA A 552 13.32 1.04 4.58
CA ALA A 552 13.50 -0.22 3.88
C ALA A 552 13.42 -0.01 2.36
N ASP A 553 14.43 -0.49 1.64
CA ASP A 553 14.50 -0.47 0.19
C ASP A 553 13.63 -1.60 -0.43
N PHE A 554 13.33 -2.66 0.33
CA PHE A 554 12.44 -3.77 -0.03
C PHE A 554 11.94 -4.48 1.22
N VAL A 555 10.95 -5.37 1.09
CA VAL A 555 10.42 -6.17 2.20
C VAL A 555 10.48 -7.67 1.92
N VAL A 556 10.62 -8.46 2.98
CA VAL A 556 10.65 -9.93 2.93
C VAL A 556 9.64 -10.50 3.92
N THR A 557 8.77 -11.40 3.44
CA THR A 557 7.78 -12.07 4.28
C THR A 557 8.11 -13.55 4.46
N GLY A 558 7.62 -14.14 5.57
CA GLY A 558 7.84 -15.56 5.91
C GLY A 558 6.59 -16.21 6.48
N SER A 559 6.19 -15.86 7.70
CA SER A 559 5.07 -16.52 8.41
C SER A 559 3.76 -16.58 7.62
N VAL A 560 3.41 -15.51 6.91
CA VAL A 560 2.20 -15.47 6.07
C VAL A 560 2.28 -16.41 4.87
N ASN A 561 3.49 -16.67 4.35
CA ASN A 561 3.71 -17.54 3.20
C ASN A 561 3.63 -19.02 3.59
N GLN A 562 3.82 -19.37 4.86
CA GLN A 562 3.70 -20.76 5.33
C GLN A 562 2.23 -21.23 5.35
N ALA A 563 1.28 -20.31 5.51
CA ALA A 563 -0.16 -20.58 5.51
C ALA A 563 -0.76 -20.43 4.10
N THR A 564 -0.10 -21.01 3.10
CA THR A 564 -0.50 -20.95 1.68
C THR A 564 -0.56 -22.35 1.08
N PRO A 565 -1.31 -22.57 -0.02
CA PRO A 565 -1.36 -23.87 -0.68
C PRO A 565 0.02 -24.33 -1.14
N GLU A 566 0.86 -23.41 -1.62
CA GLU A 566 2.16 -23.71 -2.19
C GLU A 566 3.22 -24.12 -1.16
N ALA A 567 3.08 -23.73 0.11
CA ALA A 567 4.04 -24.11 1.15
C ALA A 567 4.02 -25.62 1.41
N ALA A 568 5.20 -26.27 1.42
CA ALA A 568 5.32 -27.71 1.66
C ALA A 568 5.38 -28.03 3.17
N THR A 569 4.25 -27.79 3.83
CA THR A 569 3.96 -28.27 5.18
C THR A 569 2.59 -28.95 5.17
N SER A 570 2.26 -29.72 6.20
CA SER A 570 0.99 -30.45 6.24
C SER A 570 -0.22 -29.52 6.33
N ASP A 571 -1.36 -29.99 5.81
CA ASP A 571 -2.63 -29.29 5.90
C ASP A 571 -3.04 -29.02 7.35
N LEU A 572 -2.76 -29.93 8.29
CA LEU A 572 -2.98 -29.72 9.72
C LEU A 572 -2.19 -28.52 10.26
N VAL A 573 -0.95 -28.31 9.80
CA VAL A 573 -0.16 -27.13 10.17
C VAL A 573 -0.77 -25.87 9.56
N LYS A 574 -1.23 -25.92 8.30
CA LYS A 574 -1.86 -24.78 7.63
C LYS A 574 -3.19 -24.39 8.30
N ASP A 575 -3.99 -25.37 8.72
CA ASP A 575 -5.21 -25.15 9.52
C ASP A 575 -4.89 -24.45 10.85
N LEU A 576 -3.87 -24.94 11.59
CA LEU A 576 -3.41 -24.31 12.83
C LEU A 576 -2.92 -22.87 12.62
N LEU A 577 -2.18 -22.62 11.54
CA LEU A 577 -1.69 -21.27 11.20
C LEU A 577 -2.82 -20.33 10.81
N ALA A 578 -3.86 -20.81 10.13
CA ALA A 578 -5.01 -20.01 9.72
C ALA A 578 -5.87 -19.53 10.91
N GLU A 579 -5.85 -20.27 12.02
CA GLU A 579 -6.58 -19.93 13.25
C GLU A 579 -5.77 -19.09 14.26
N ALA A 580 -4.45 -18.96 14.05
CA ALA A 580 -3.55 -18.30 14.98
C ALA A 580 -3.87 -16.79 15.13
N GLY A 581 -3.88 -16.29 16.37
CA GLY A 581 -3.88 -14.88 16.70
C GLY A 581 -2.48 -14.31 16.91
N VAL A 582 -2.38 -12.99 17.09
CA VAL A 582 -1.10 -12.29 17.32
C VAL A 582 -0.38 -12.77 18.58
N GLN A 583 -1.13 -13.20 19.61
CA GLN A 583 -0.59 -13.67 20.89
C GLN A 583 -0.35 -15.18 20.93
N ASP A 584 -0.59 -15.89 19.82
CA ASP A 584 -0.54 -17.35 19.75
C ASP A 584 0.84 -17.88 19.38
N THR A 585 1.89 -17.10 19.56
CA THR A 585 3.30 -17.50 19.42
C THR A 585 4.04 -17.50 20.75
N ALA A 586 5.16 -18.22 20.81
CA ALA A 586 6.05 -18.24 21.96
C ALA A 586 7.49 -18.49 21.52
N TYR A 587 8.44 -18.08 22.36
CA TYR A 587 9.84 -18.43 22.18
C TYR A 587 10.17 -19.78 22.82
N ALA A 588 10.84 -20.64 22.08
CA ALA A 588 11.36 -21.93 22.51
C ALA A 588 12.88 -22.01 22.24
N PRO A 589 13.62 -22.92 22.90
CA PRO A 589 15.00 -23.20 22.55
C PRO A 589 15.12 -23.66 21.09
N ALA A 590 16.23 -23.32 20.43
CA ALA A 590 16.56 -23.82 19.10
C ALA A 590 17.18 -25.23 19.22
N GLY A 591 16.75 -26.20 18.40
CA GLY A 591 17.23 -27.58 18.50
C GLY A 591 18.64 -27.80 17.92
N ASP A 592 19.06 -26.98 16.98
CA ASP A 592 20.38 -26.98 16.36
C ASP A 592 21.44 -26.28 17.24
N MET A 593 21.02 -25.30 18.03
CA MET A 593 21.86 -24.53 18.97
C MET A 593 21.32 -24.63 20.40
N PHE A 594 20.95 -25.85 20.82
CA PHE A 594 20.25 -26.08 22.09
C PHE A 594 21.11 -25.70 23.29
N GLU A 595 22.39 -26.06 23.25
CA GLU A 595 23.34 -25.91 24.35
C GLU A 595 23.69 -24.45 24.63
N THR A 596 23.67 -23.58 23.60
CA THR A 596 23.99 -22.15 23.72
C THR A 596 22.80 -21.32 24.21
N GLY A 597 21.60 -21.92 24.27
CA GLY A 597 20.37 -21.23 24.66
C GLY A 597 19.81 -20.31 23.58
N ALA A 598 20.20 -20.50 22.31
CA ALA A 598 19.58 -19.83 21.19
C ALA A 598 18.06 -20.10 21.18
N ARG A 599 17.28 -19.12 20.70
CA ARG A 599 15.82 -19.19 20.72
C ARG A 599 15.25 -19.10 19.32
N VAL A 600 14.10 -19.76 19.16
CA VAL A 600 13.25 -19.68 17.98
C VAL A 600 11.86 -19.22 18.38
N GLN A 601 11.15 -18.54 17.48
CA GLN A 601 9.73 -18.24 17.64
C GLN A 601 8.87 -19.29 16.93
N VAL A 602 7.90 -19.84 17.66
CA VAL A 602 7.04 -20.95 17.25
C VAL A 602 5.58 -20.71 17.62
N LEU A 603 4.68 -21.43 16.97
CA LEU A 603 3.27 -21.48 17.33
C LEU A 603 3.09 -22.06 18.75
N ARG A 604 2.25 -21.41 19.54
CA ARG A 604 1.84 -21.84 20.88
C ARG A 604 0.43 -22.41 20.89
N ARG A 605 -0.50 -21.86 20.11
CA ARG A 605 -1.89 -22.33 20.10
C ARG A 605 -1.99 -23.69 19.40
N GLY A 606 -2.71 -24.63 20.01
CA GLY A 606 -2.95 -25.97 19.45
C GLY A 606 -1.76 -26.94 19.56
N THR A 607 -0.65 -26.53 20.18
CA THR A 607 0.53 -27.39 20.42
C THR A 607 1.16 -27.07 21.78
N MET A 608 1.73 -28.08 22.43
CA MET A 608 2.47 -27.96 23.70
C MET A 608 3.99 -27.93 23.48
N PHE A 609 4.44 -27.89 22.22
CA PHE A 609 5.87 -27.91 21.86
C PHE A 609 6.67 -26.86 22.64
N ALA A 610 6.26 -25.60 22.61
CA ALA A 610 7.01 -24.52 23.25
C ALA A 610 7.18 -24.74 24.76
N ALA A 611 6.13 -25.20 25.45
CA ALA A 611 6.19 -25.49 26.89
C ALA A 611 7.14 -26.66 27.17
N ARG A 612 7.03 -27.75 26.40
CA ARG A 612 7.86 -28.96 26.56
C ARG A 612 9.32 -28.70 26.22
N ALA A 613 9.61 -27.96 25.16
CA ALA A 613 10.96 -27.59 24.75
C ALA A 613 11.65 -26.72 25.81
N ASN A 614 10.94 -25.72 26.37
CA ASN A 614 11.46 -24.93 27.48
C ASN A 614 11.69 -25.77 28.74
N GLN A 615 10.82 -26.73 29.05
CA GLN A 615 11.02 -27.67 30.15
C GLN A 615 12.30 -28.50 29.96
N LEU A 616 12.53 -29.06 28.76
CA LEU A 616 13.76 -29.83 28.47
C LEU A 616 15.01 -28.97 28.67
N PHE A 617 14.99 -27.71 28.21
CA PHE A 617 16.13 -26.80 28.39
C PHE A 617 16.37 -26.44 29.86
N GLN A 618 15.32 -26.21 30.65
CA GLN A 618 15.44 -26.01 32.09
C GLN A 618 16.04 -27.22 32.80
N LEU A 619 15.64 -28.43 32.39
CA LEU A 619 16.21 -29.67 32.93
C LEU A 619 17.68 -29.81 32.56
N TYR A 620 18.05 -29.51 31.32
CA TYR A 620 19.45 -29.52 30.85
C TYR A 620 20.34 -28.51 31.58
N GLN A 621 19.81 -27.32 31.87
CA GLN A 621 20.57 -26.31 32.61
C GLN A 621 20.77 -26.68 34.09
N ARG A 622 19.79 -27.38 34.68
CA ARG A 622 19.80 -27.76 36.09
C ARG A 622 20.56 -29.05 36.36
N HIS A 623 20.54 -30.00 35.43
CA HIS A 623 21.10 -31.34 35.61
C HIS A 623 22.15 -31.62 34.53
N GLY A 624 23.31 -32.12 34.94
CA GLY A 624 24.41 -32.44 34.03
C GLY A 624 24.22 -33.79 33.32
N CYS A 625 23.36 -34.65 33.84
CA CYS A 625 23.00 -35.93 33.26
C CYS A 625 21.49 -36.19 33.43
N TRP A 626 20.84 -36.79 32.44
CA TRP A 626 19.41 -37.16 32.61
C TRP A 626 19.19 -38.13 33.78
N ASP A 627 20.18 -38.93 34.17
CA ASP A 627 20.05 -39.88 35.29
C ASP A 627 19.91 -39.17 36.64
N GLU A 628 20.36 -37.92 36.74
CA GLU A 628 20.25 -37.04 37.91
C GLU A 628 18.88 -36.34 38.00
N ILE A 629 18.05 -36.42 36.95
CA ILE A 629 16.72 -35.83 36.95
C ILE A 629 15.81 -36.67 37.89
N PRO A 630 15.08 -36.04 38.82
CA PRO A 630 14.17 -36.75 39.72
C PRO A 630 13.23 -37.68 38.95
N GLN A 631 13.11 -38.93 39.40
CA GLN A 631 12.39 -40.00 38.69
C GLN A 631 10.97 -39.58 38.25
N ARG A 632 10.20 -38.97 39.16
CA ARG A 632 8.86 -38.44 38.85
C ARG A 632 8.83 -37.48 37.65
N ILE A 633 9.88 -36.67 37.47
CA ILE A 633 10.00 -35.74 36.35
C ILE A 633 10.40 -36.50 35.08
N ARG A 634 11.35 -37.46 35.17
CA ARG A 634 11.71 -38.33 34.05
C ARG A 634 10.50 -39.07 33.50
N ASP A 635 9.75 -39.76 34.36
CA ASP A 635 8.54 -40.51 33.97
C ASP A 635 7.52 -39.59 33.26
N SER A 636 7.41 -38.33 33.71
CA SER A 636 6.54 -37.35 33.06
C SER A 636 7.05 -36.93 31.69
N VAL A 637 8.37 -36.73 31.52
CA VAL A 637 8.99 -36.39 30.23
C VAL A 637 8.83 -37.56 29.25
N GLU A 638 9.10 -38.78 29.68
CA GLU A 638 8.93 -39.99 28.87
C GLU A 638 7.48 -40.16 28.42
N ARG A 639 6.51 -39.98 29.33
CA ARG A 639 5.09 -40.13 29.00
C ARG A 639 4.52 -39.00 28.13
N THR A 640 4.87 -37.75 28.41
CA THR A 640 4.18 -36.58 27.84
C THR A 640 4.96 -35.86 26.76
N THR A 641 6.28 -35.91 26.78
CA THR A 641 7.15 -35.18 25.84
C THR A 641 7.70 -36.12 24.78
N PHE A 642 8.40 -37.19 25.17
CA PHE A 642 9.00 -38.12 24.22
C PHE A 642 8.04 -39.20 23.74
N ARG A 643 7.06 -39.58 24.59
CA ARG A 643 6.22 -40.79 24.41
C ARG A 643 7.07 -42.05 24.18
N ARG A 644 8.26 -42.04 24.76
CA ARG A 644 9.34 -43.03 24.67
C ARG A 644 10.18 -42.89 25.92
N THR A 645 10.84 -43.96 26.32
CA THR A 645 11.83 -43.92 27.38
C THR A 645 13.08 -43.15 26.93
N PHE A 646 13.83 -42.60 27.88
CA PHE A 646 15.14 -41.98 27.59
C PHE A 646 16.09 -42.93 26.86
N ALA A 647 16.06 -44.22 27.22
CA ALA A 647 16.89 -45.24 26.60
C ALA A 647 16.52 -45.50 25.12
N GLU A 648 15.23 -45.49 24.79
CA GLU A 648 14.75 -45.58 23.41
C GLU A 648 15.13 -44.34 22.61
N VAL A 649 14.92 -43.15 23.17
CA VAL A 649 15.32 -41.87 22.53
C VAL A 649 16.82 -41.85 22.26
N TRP A 650 17.64 -42.29 23.22
CA TRP A 650 19.08 -42.37 23.01
C TRP A 650 19.46 -43.35 21.90
N ARG A 651 18.84 -44.54 21.87
CA ARG A 651 19.05 -45.53 20.81
C ARG A 651 18.71 -44.98 19.43
N ASP A 652 17.59 -44.27 19.31
CA ASP A 652 17.18 -43.63 18.05
C ASP A 652 18.17 -42.53 17.63
N THR A 653 18.63 -41.73 18.58
CA THR A 653 19.64 -40.69 18.34
C THR A 653 20.96 -41.30 17.85
N GLU A 654 21.46 -42.35 18.50
CA GLU A 654 22.66 -43.06 18.08
C GLU A 654 22.53 -43.60 16.66
N GLN A 655 21.41 -44.27 16.37
CA GLN A 655 21.15 -44.82 15.05
C GLN A 655 21.13 -43.71 13.99
N HIS A 656 20.43 -42.61 14.23
CA HIS A 656 20.35 -41.48 13.29
C HIS A 656 21.73 -40.88 12.95
N TYR A 657 22.57 -40.66 13.95
CA TYR A 657 23.90 -40.09 13.72
C TYR A 657 24.83 -41.08 13.00
N ARG A 658 24.72 -42.39 13.28
CA ARG A 658 25.43 -43.43 12.50
C ARG A 658 24.97 -43.46 11.04
N ASP A 659 23.65 -43.46 10.79
CA ASP A 659 23.07 -43.51 9.45
C ASP A 659 23.41 -42.27 8.62
N THR A 660 23.59 -41.11 9.28
CA THR A 660 24.00 -39.86 8.62
C THR A 660 25.52 -39.67 8.52
N GLY A 661 26.31 -40.71 8.83
CA GLY A 661 27.78 -40.69 8.72
C GLY A 661 28.46 -39.76 9.73
N ARG A 662 27.83 -39.51 10.87
CA ARG A 662 28.27 -38.62 11.95
C ARG A 662 28.34 -39.33 13.30
N ALA A 663 28.79 -40.58 13.29
CA ALA A 663 28.84 -41.44 14.48
C ALA A 663 29.69 -40.81 15.61
N GLU A 664 30.71 -40.03 15.26
CA GLU A 664 31.59 -39.33 16.20
C GLU A 664 30.84 -38.35 17.13
N LEU A 665 29.64 -37.89 16.74
CA LEU A 665 28.84 -37.00 17.57
C LEU A 665 28.21 -37.72 18.78
N VAL A 666 27.93 -39.02 18.65
CA VAL A 666 27.29 -39.85 19.68
C VAL A 666 28.28 -40.73 20.44
N GLU A 667 29.51 -40.88 19.94
CA GLU A 667 30.65 -41.51 20.63
C GLU A 667 31.22 -40.58 21.73
N THR A 668 30.37 -40.13 22.64
CA THR A 668 30.76 -39.22 23.72
C THR A 668 30.65 -39.87 25.10
N ALA A 669 31.72 -39.76 25.88
CA ALA A 669 31.72 -40.13 27.30
C ALA A 669 31.15 -39.02 28.21
N ASP A 670 30.87 -37.82 27.67
CA ASP A 670 30.33 -36.69 28.43
C ASP A 670 28.80 -36.87 28.63
N PRO A 671 28.33 -37.12 29.88
CA PRO A 671 26.91 -37.31 30.16
C PRO A 671 26.05 -36.08 29.81
N ARG A 672 26.64 -34.89 29.83
CA ARG A 672 25.94 -33.63 29.52
C ARG A 672 25.67 -33.50 28.04
N ARG A 673 26.69 -33.76 27.22
CA ARG A 673 26.54 -33.83 25.76
C ARG A 673 25.57 -34.94 25.34
N ARG A 674 25.66 -36.11 25.95
CA ARG A 674 24.71 -37.22 25.75
C ARG A 674 23.27 -36.75 26.00
N THR A 675 23.05 -36.06 27.12
CA THR A 675 21.73 -35.51 27.51
C THR A 675 21.21 -34.47 26.53
N ALA A 676 22.07 -33.54 26.09
CA ALA A 676 21.71 -32.56 25.07
C ALA A 676 21.24 -33.23 23.77
N LEU A 677 21.99 -34.22 23.27
CA LEU A 677 21.66 -34.94 22.03
C LEU A 677 20.33 -35.72 22.13
N ALA A 678 20.04 -36.36 23.27
CA ALA A 678 18.73 -36.98 23.50
C ALA A 678 17.60 -35.95 23.55
N PHE A 679 17.82 -34.77 24.13
CA PHE A 679 16.80 -33.71 24.13
C PHE A 679 16.56 -33.13 22.74
N ARG A 680 17.63 -32.98 21.94
CA ARG A 680 17.56 -32.51 20.54
C ARG A 680 16.73 -33.43 19.64
N TRP A 681 16.64 -34.73 19.97
CA TRP A 681 15.74 -35.67 19.30
C TRP A 681 14.29 -35.17 19.27
N TYR A 682 13.79 -34.59 20.37
CA TYR A 682 12.42 -34.08 20.44
C TYR A 682 12.14 -33.01 19.38
N PHE A 683 13.09 -32.11 19.15
CA PHE A 683 12.98 -31.05 18.15
C PHE A 683 12.95 -31.62 16.73
N ALA A 684 13.86 -32.55 16.42
CA ALA A 684 13.89 -33.22 15.12
C ALA A 684 12.61 -34.02 14.86
N HIS A 685 12.15 -34.78 15.86
CA HIS A 685 10.95 -35.60 15.80
C HIS A 685 9.69 -34.76 15.58
N THR A 686 9.49 -33.72 16.39
CA THR A 686 8.29 -32.87 16.34
C THR A 686 8.20 -31.99 15.10
N SER A 687 9.34 -31.51 14.61
CA SER A 687 9.43 -30.83 13.31
C SER A 687 9.06 -31.78 12.16
N ALA A 688 9.58 -33.01 12.17
CA ALA A 688 9.24 -34.01 11.16
C ALA A 688 7.76 -34.46 11.21
N ALA A 689 7.20 -34.60 12.42
CA ALA A 689 5.79 -34.92 12.61
C ALA A 689 4.87 -33.81 12.07
N ALA A 690 5.22 -32.54 12.30
CA ALA A 690 4.48 -31.39 11.76
C ALA A 690 4.50 -31.37 10.21
N LEU A 691 5.66 -31.64 9.59
CA LEU A 691 5.78 -31.72 8.13
C LEU A 691 4.95 -32.86 7.54
N ARG A 692 4.95 -34.05 8.16
CA ARG A 692 4.12 -35.20 7.72
C ARG A 692 2.64 -35.03 8.03
N GLY A 693 2.28 -34.15 8.97
CA GLY A 693 0.91 -33.99 9.42
C GLY A 693 0.41 -35.17 10.25
N ASP A 694 1.27 -35.73 11.12
CA ASP A 694 0.91 -36.86 11.98
C ASP A 694 -0.15 -36.44 13.03
N PRO A 695 -1.41 -36.90 12.93
CA PRO A 695 -2.45 -36.51 13.87
C PRO A 695 -2.15 -36.94 15.31
N GLY A 696 -1.40 -38.04 15.49
CA GLY A 696 -1.02 -38.58 16.79
C GLY A 696 -0.12 -37.61 17.56
N ASP A 697 0.75 -36.89 16.86
CA ASP A 697 1.72 -35.95 17.43
C ASP A 697 1.35 -34.47 17.28
N ARG A 698 0.11 -34.16 16.85
CA ARG A 698 -0.39 -32.78 16.71
C ARG A 698 -0.10 -31.90 17.92
N ALA A 699 -0.30 -32.45 19.13
CA ALA A 699 -0.05 -31.73 20.39
C ALA A 699 1.43 -31.40 20.65
N SER A 700 2.35 -31.90 19.83
CA SER A 700 3.79 -31.68 19.93
C SER A 700 4.36 -30.96 18.71
N PHE A 701 3.56 -30.60 17.70
CA PHE A 701 4.08 -29.99 16.47
C PHE A 701 4.94 -28.77 16.75
N GLN A 702 6.17 -28.78 16.20
CA GLN A 702 7.02 -27.62 16.13
C GLN A 702 6.73 -26.87 14.83
N VAL A 703 6.01 -25.74 14.94
CA VAL A 703 5.66 -24.89 13.79
C VAL A 703 6.33 -23.53 13.98
N HIS A 704 7.34 -23.21 13.17
CA HIS A 704 8.01 -21.92 13.22
C HIS A 704 7.11 -20.83 12.63
N THR A 705 6.62 -19.91 13.46
CA THR A 705 5.83 -18.77 13.01
C THR A 705 5.99 -17.60 13.99
N GLY A 706 5.80 -16.37 13.51
CA GLY A 706 5.80 -15.15 14.31
C GLY A 706 4.43 -14.47 14.32
N PRO A 707 4.25 -13.36 15.05
CA PRO A 707 2.96 -12.68 15.22
C PRO A 707 2.36 -12.15 13.90
N ALA A 708 3.18 -12.05 12.84
CA ALA A 708 2.75 -11.65 11.51
C ALA A 708 1.60 -12.51 10.97
N ILE A 709 1.58 -13.83 11.21
CA ILE A 709 0.46 -14.68 10.75
C ILE A 709 -0.86 -14.29 11.43
N GLY A 710 -0.82 -13.99 12.73
CA GLY A 710 -2.01 -13.60 13.47
C GLY A 710 -2.53 -12.22 13.10
N ALA A 711 -1.63 -11.30 12.76
CA ALA A 711 -2.00 -10.00 12.22
C ALA A 711 -2.64 -10.13 10.83
N PHE A 712 -2.08 -11.00 9.98
CA PHE A 712 -2.64 -11.31 8.67
C PHE A 712 -4.03 -11.97 8.79
N ASN A 713 -4.20 -12.95 9.67
CA ASN A 713 -5.49 -13.61 9.91
C ASN A 713 -6.58 -12.61 10.33
N ARG A 714 -6.23 -11.63 11.16
CA ARG A 714 -7.17 -10.54 11.52
C ARG A 714 -7.53 -9.67 10.33
N LEU A 715 -6.57 -9.34 9.46
CA LEU A 715 -6.80 -8.55 8.25
C LEU A 715 -7.77 -9.24 7.29
N VAL A 716 -7.63 -10.56 7.11
CA VAL A 716 -8.43 -11.32 6.11
C VAL A 716 -9.71 -11.93 6.70
N HIS A 717 -10.00 -11.68 7.97
CA HIS A 717 -11.19 -12.20 8.63
C HIS A 717 -12.47 -11.76 7.89
N GLY A 718 -13.38 -12.69 7.62
CA GLY A 718 -14.61 -12.44 6.86
C GLY A 718 -14.43 -12.31 5.35
N THR A 719 -13.21 -12.52 4.82
CA THR A 719 -12.93 -12.54 3.37
C THR A 719 -12.67 -13.96 2.87
N GLU A 720 -12.60 -14.16 1.54
CA GLU A 720 -12.20 -15.45 0.94
C GLU A 720 -10.82 -15.93 1.42
N LEU A 721 -9.91 -14.99 1.75
CA LEU A 721 -8.55 -15.29 2.19
C LEU A 721 -8.50 -15.78 3.64
N ALA A 722 -9.64 -15.81 4.36
CA ALA A 722 -9.73 -16.45 5.66
C ALA A 722 -9.39 -17.96 5.56
N ASP A 723 -9.80 -18.64 4.50
CA ASP A 723 -9.39 -20.02 4.21
C ASP A 723 -8.00 -20.04 3.57
N TRP A 724 -7.06 -20.78 4.17
CA TRP A 724 -5.70 -20.88 3.64
C TRP A 724 -5.65 -21.47 2.23
N ARG A 725 -6.66 -22.25 1.84
CA ARG A 725 -6.76 -22.81 0.48
C ARG A 725 -6.87 -21.74 -0.59
N ALA A 726 -7.37 -20.55 -0.26
CA ALA A 726 -7.43 -19.39 -1.16
C ALA A 726 -6.21 -18.45 -1.05
N ARG A 727 -5.33 -18.65 -0.04
CA ARG A 727 -4.16 -17.79 0.26
C ARG A 727 -2.98 -18.09 -0.64
N HIS A 728 -3.13 -17.96 -1.93
CA HIS A 728 -2.00 -18.10 -2.85
C HIS A 728 -0.91 -17.04 -2.56
N VAL A 729 0.36 -17.45 -2.56
CA VAL A 729 1.49 -16.60 -2.10
C VAL A 729 1.61 -15.26 -2.85
N ASP A 730 1.30 -15.23 -4.14
CA ASP A 730 1.26 -14.03 -4.99
C ASP A 730 0.09 -13.12 -4.64
N ARG A 731 -1.08 -13.69 -4.27
CA ARG A 731 -2.23 -12.92 -3.78
C ARG A 731 -1.93 -12.28 -2.43
N VAL A 732 -1.26 -13.00 -1.53
CA VAL A 732 -0.78 -12.48 -0.23
C VAL A 732 0.15 -11.29 -0.47
N ALA A 733 1.16 -11.44 -1.34
CA ALA A 733 2.07 -10.35 -1.71
C ALA A 733 1.31 -9.14 -2.29
N GLY A 734 0.34 -9.38 -3.17
CA GLY A 734 -0.48 -8.35 -3.79
C GLY A 734 -1.35 -7.59 -2.80
N LEU A 735 -1.97 -8.27 -1.83
CA LEU A 735 -2.75 -7.63 -0.76
C LEU A 735 -1.86 -6.72 0.09
N LEU A 736 -0.69 -7.21 0.49
CA LEU A 736 0.24 -6.47 1.33
C LEU A 736 0.81 -5.23 0.62
N MET A 737 1.31 -5.39 -0.62
CA MET A 737 1.96 -4.30 -1.35
C MET A 737 0.99 -3.23 -1.83
N ARG A 738 -0.17 -3.61 -2.39
CA ARG A 738 -1.19 -2.62 -2.81
C ARG A 738 -1.74 -1.86 -1.61
N GLY A 739 -2.11 -2.58 -0.55
CA GLY A 739 -2.60 -1.94 0.65
C GLY A 739 -1.56 -1.03 1.30
N ALA A 740 -0.26 -1.39 1.26
CA ALA A 740 0.79 -0.53 1.79
C ALA A 740 0.90 0.79 1.00
N ALA A 741 0.75 0.72 -0.32
CA ALA A 741 0.73 1.89 -1.19
C ALA A 741 -0.48 2.78 -0.86
N ASP A 742 -1.65 2.18 -0.64
CA ASP A 742 -2.86 2.89 -0.21
C ASP A 742 -2.67 3.57 1.15
N VAL A 743 -2.09 2.87 2.14
CA VAL A 743 -1.80 3.43 3.49
C VAL A 743 -0.90 4.66 3.38
N LEU A 744 0.16 4.60 2.57
CA LEU A 744 1.09 5.73 2.40
C LEU A 744 0.45 6.89 1.61
N ALA A 745 -0.39 6.59 0.62
CA ALA A 745 -1.14 7.59 -0.11
C ALA A 745 -2.10 8.35 0.83
N GLN A 746 -2.79 7.64 1.72
CA GLN A 746 -3.70 8.22 2.71
C GLN A 746 -2.98 9.15 3.69
N GLU A 747 -1.84 8.73 4.23
CA GLU A 747 -1.05 9.56 5.14
C GLU A 747 -0.52 10.83 4.47
N GLY A 748 -0.12 10.75 3.20
CA GLY A 748 0.23 11.92 2.39
C GLY A 748 -0.96 12.90 2.24
N GLN A 749 -2.16 12.37 1.99
CA GLN A 749 -3.38 13.18 1.90
C GLN A 749 -3.77 13.82 3.24
N ARG A 750 -3.66 13.10 4.37
CA ARG A 750 -3.95 13.64 5.71
C ARG A 750 -3.04 14.83 6.05
N ARG A 751 -1.75 14.71 5.76
CA ARG A 751 -0.77 15.81 5.96
C ARG A 751 -1.13 17.02 5.12
N ASN A 752 -1.47 16.84 3.85
CA ASN A 752 -1.83 17.93 2.94
C ASN A 752 -3.21 18.56 3.27
N GLY A 753 -4.19 17.76 3.70
CA GLY A 753 -5.53 18.22 4.08
C GLY A 753 -5.55 18.99 5.40
N SER A 754 -4.65 18.70 6.34
CA SER A 754 -4.51 19.46 7.59
C SER A 754 -3.90 20.86 7.38
N ALA A 755 -3.14 21.08 6.30
CA ALA A 755 -2.59 22.40 5.98
C ALA A 755 -3.68 23.43 5.62
N GLY A 756 -4.88 22.98 5.21
CA GLY A 756 -6.06 23.82 4.98
C GLY A 756 -6.87 24.18 6.23
N ARG A 757 -6.52 23.61 7.40
CA ARG A 757 -7.20 23.85 8.69
C ARG A 757 -6.32 24.52 9.75
N ALA A 758 -5.14 25.04 9.37
CA ALA A 758 -4.29 25.78 10.29
C ALA A 758 -4.96 27.12 10.68
N ALA A 759 -5.50 27.16 11.89
CA ALA A 759 -5.83 28.41 12.57
C ALA A 759 -4.57 29.30 12.66
N PRO A 760 -4.68 30.63 12.51
CA PRO A 760 -3.53 31.51 12.62
C PRO A 760 -3.10 31.59 14.09
N GLY A 761 -1.94 31.01 14.40
CA GLY A 761 -1.20 31.31 15.63
C GLY A 761 -0.89 30.11 16.51
N SER A 762 0.24 29.45 16.25
CA SER A 762 1.09 28.98 17.34
C SER A 762 2.54 29.03 16.88
N ALA A 763 3.33 29.87 17.55
CA ALA A 763 4.75 30.04 17.28
C ALA A 763 5.50 28.70 17.37
N ALA A 764 6.41 28.47 16.43
CA ALA A 764 7.31 27.33 16.45
C ALA A 764 8.16 27.34 17.75
N PRO A 765 8.33 26.19 18.43
CA PRO A 765 9.25 26.11 19.55
C PRO A 765 10.68 26.27 19.04
N LYS A 766 11.37 27.31 19.54
CA LYS A 766 12.80 27.53 19.31
C LYS A 766 13.59 26.35 19.89
N LEU A 767 14.36 25.66 19.05
CA LEU A 767 15.42 24.75 19.50
C LEU A 767 16.43 25.53 20.36
N PRO A 768 16.87 25.01 21.52
CA PRO A 768 17.86 25.68 22.34
C PRO A 768 19.22 25.67 21.61
N ARG A 769 19.73 26.87 21.32
CA ARG A 769 21.14 27.09 20.98
C ARG A 769 21.96 27.02 22.26
N GLY A 770 22.95 26.14 22.29
CA GLY A 770 24.12 26.28 23.16
C GLY A 770 24.42 25.07 24.04
N ALA A 771 25.46 24.32 23.65
CA ALA A 771 26.45 23.73 24.57
C ALA A 771 27.64 23.21 23.74
N VAL A 772 28.40 24.12 23.13
CA VAL A 772 29.82 23.90 22.87
C VAL A 772 30.54 24.84 23.82
N THR A 773 31.02 24.31 24.94
CA THR A 773 32.03 24.98 25.76
C THR A 773 33.18 24.01 25.93
N SER A 774 34.23 24.30 25.18
CA SER A 774 35.62 23.99 25.49
C SER A 774 35.90 24.18 26.97
N ASN A 775 36.50 23.18 27.62
CA ASN A 775 37.17 23.38 28.88
C ASN A 775 38.56 22.72 28.80
N GLU A 776 39.50 23.47 28.23
CA GLU A 776 40.91 23.37 28.61
C GLU A 776 41.03 23.99 30.01
N GLN A 777 41.56 23.23 30.97
CA GLN A 777 42.25 23.80 32.13
C GLN A 777 43.18 22.75 32.74
N SER A 778 44.47 22.87 32.43
CA SER A 778 45.58 22.33 33.23
C SER A 778 45.55 22.90 34.64
N PRO A 779 45.98 22.13 35.66
CA PRO A 779 46.62 22.68 36.83
C PRO A 779 48.12 22.35 36.81
N ALA A 780 48.93 23.41 36.85
CA ALA A 780 50.33 23.32 37.23
C ALA A 780 50.45 22.74 38.65
N GLY A 781 51.44 21.86 38.86
CA GLY A 781 51.77 21.28 40.17
C GLY A 781 52.22 22.32 41.20
N PRO A 782 52.56 21.87 42.42
CA PRO A 782 53.98 21.64 42.67
C PRO A 782 54.32 20.55 43.72
N ARG A 783 55.57 20.05 43.62
CA ARG A 783 56.44 19.48 44.69
C ARG A 783 55.89 18.19 45.36
N ARG A 784 56.59 17.05 45.39
CA ARG A 784 58.01 16.74 45.60
C ARG A 784 58.30 15.35 45.04
#